data_AF-A0A6B2FMY5-F1
#
_entry.id   AF-A0A6B2FMY5-F1
#
_cell.length_a   1.000
_cell.length_b   1.000
_cell.length_c   1.000
_cell.angle_alpha   90.00
_cell.angle_beta   90.00
_cell.angle_gamma   90.00
#
_symmetry.space_group_name_H-M   'P 1'
#
loop_
_entity.id
_entity.type
_entity.pdbx_description
1 polymer ?
#
loop_
_entity_poly.entity_id
_entity_poly.type
_entity_poly.pdbx_seq_one_letter_code
_entity_poly.pdbx_strand_id
1 'polypeptide(L)'
;MHKRASAGAKLAQVLGQDASTERMGAVGGNLASGFFSSALQQSLSSFGTARVRLNLSSAQLDGSEFDFLLPLSENHNNLFFTQTGIRRIDDRTMANVGLGYRIWPTDSMMLGSNLFYDYDISRKHKRLGAGLEYARDFFRLSTNGYFRLSDWKSSPDFADYHERVANGFDIRTEAWLPALPQLGGKLAWTRFYGDQVGIFGPDDLQKDPQLLTVGVDYTPVPLAGVSLQKTINTRGGHDEFSVALNLSWQLGLPLKTQLDPERVRFNRTLAGSRYDLVDRNNVIVLEYKKDRLFSVPAKQRVAGTENARLALNLDITSRYTVTGISWQGSDYFAAGGDVVFENNGYVLVLPEWRETAANRYQLEGRAIDAKGNLSPAFNIEIDVLAMDIKISLAGDLKGEEGQSLPLGLNARTEKAIGKVEWDAPEFLAAGGKFVQTRTAQSDGYSLNYNAVLPPYQPDGKNEYALRVKVTDSEGNVSNTAEAKIVVEPRSVVLTLPPTISGNEGERIKLPLKVDAKTAITSLDWEAPDFIARGGSISVENDTVWLTLPAWSQNSVNEFAITLTATDDQNHRSASVTTQVSVSSASISFTLEDSVAGVSGEEITLSPQASAQAGIDRIEWQADAFFSAGGKVTSNGKNGYSLSLPLWKKDSDNRYTLRATAWDTQGRSSATLSMTVEVRPAVITVTAPQTLEGTELATLEATMSVASENTTVSELHFSAEAFFAAGGKVTGSVPNYHVILPAWQADGSNRYAILVTGKDAQGNASEPVTVEVTVSQAPLTLSAESGVTGVEGSTAVVTPTVESLYGIARYEIEAPAFKSAGGAVEQKDGVFHLTLPGYEIGGENRYPVTVRAVDKKGMVSAPLELNVVVTTRLLNTSGQCSVVGGGSGYEGQIDKASVDYQEARDYATLKALTDSGARYIYIPGDAEIEIPMVQSALFVKSGTTIFSDRGINGSEGARLNVSYIDEQVYKFPVIVMDSNTRMSGIRYEGPYKGTTTENTTIGIQTVSGSKNIEVDNMEMWGWPWAAVSVKNTANVRVHHSFIHSNIKSGLGYGVVTQNGNATAEIACNVFDSNRHAIAGSGQSGEGYAAHHNLVLNNGERGAYHQFDMHMFAAQNIAGAFMDITQNWFDFGRYGTSNRSSIGVRGQPERGPITVTDNWFSQDWVVGSQRAVAGEYGTWVPTEESILATNQFNVSMDYLNKGNQQCVIDWLSYSQSVNCYSVNR
;
A
#
# COMPACT_ATOMS: atom_id res chain seq x y z
N MET A 1 -28.90 -12.61 -64.61
CA MET A 1 -28.51 -12.80 -63.19
C MET A 1 -29.10 -11.73 -62.26
N HIS A 2 -28.80 -10.43 -62.43
CA HIS A 2 -29.15 -9.33 -61.47
C HIS A 2 -30.44 -9.47 -60.64
N LYS A 3 -31.62 -9.71 -61.25
CA LYS A 3 -32.91 -9.81 -60.52
C LYS A 3 -32.96 -10.92 -59.44
N ARG A 4 -32.15 -11.99 -59.55
CA ARG A 4 -32.11 -13.06 -58.52
C ARG A 4 -31.26 -12.66 -57.30
N ALA A 5 -30.21 -11.87 -57.48
CA ALA A 5 -29.35 -11.42 -56.38
C ALA A 5 -30.05 -10.40 -55.46
N SER A 6 -30.90 -9.52 -56.02
CA SER A 6 -31.61 -8.48 -55.26
C SER A 6 -32.61 -9.02 -54.23
N ALA A 7 -33.10 -10.25 -54.39
CA ALA A 7 -34.02 -10.87 -53.42
C ALA A 7 -33.29 -11.26 -52.12
N GLY A 8 -32.13 -11.93 -52.24
CA GLY A 8 -31.29 -12.29 -51.09
C GLY A 8 -30.75 -11.04 -50.37
N ALA A 9 -30.35 -10.01 -51.12
CA ALA A 9 -29.91 -8.73 -50.55
C ALA A 9 -31.01 -8.06 -49.70
N LYS A 10 -32.27 -8.04 -50.17
CA LYS A 10 -33.39 -7.50 -49.37
C LYS A 10 -33.70 -8.33 -48.12
N LEU A 11 -33.61 -9.66 -48.19
CA LEU A 11 -33.82 -10.50 -47.01
C LEU A 11 -32.72 -10.28 -45.95
N ALA A 12 -31.46 -10.18 -46.38
CA ALA A 12 -30.35 -9.82 -45.50
C ALA A 12 -30.47 -8.40 -44.93
N GLN A 13 -31.01 -7.44 -45.69
CA GLN A 13 -31.27 -6.07 -45.22
C GLN A 13 -32.35 -6.03 -44.13
N VAL A 14 -33.41 -6.84 -44.24
CA VAL A 14 -34.47 -6.97 -43.22
C VAL A 14 -33.99 -7.71 -41.96
N LEU A 15 -33.05 -8.65 -42.09
CA LEU A 15 -32.42 -9.35 -40.96
C LEU A 15 -31.25 -8.56 -40.33
N GLY A 16 -30.76 -7.53 -41.02
CA GLY A 16 -29.58 -6.74 -40.62
C GLY A 16 -29.88 -5.39 -39.97
N GLN A 17 -31.16 -5.03 -39.77
CA GLN A 17 -31.57 -3.83 -39.06
C GLN A 17 -32.46 -4.21 -37.86
N ASP A 18 -32.07 -3.76 -36.68
CA ASP A 18 -32.77 -3.82 -35.39
C ASP A 18 -33.25 -5.20 -34.91
N ALA A 19 -32.29 -6.06 -34.55
CA ALA A 19 -32.51 -7.22 -33.69
C ALA A 19 -32.18 -6.92 -32.21
N SER A 20 -32.86 -5.92 -31.61
CA SER A 20 -32.84 -5.73 -30.16
C SER A 20 -33.79 -6.72 -29.46
N THR A 21 -33.49 -7.08 -28.21
CA THR A 21 -34.20 -8.12 -27.44
C THR A 21 -35.69 -7.87 -27.26
N GLU A 22 -36.14 -6.61 -27.25
CA GLU A 22 -37.55 -6.23 -27.07
C GLU A 22 -38.50 -6.64 -28.21
N ARG A 23 -38.00 -7.05 -29.38
CA ARG A 23 -38.84 -7.23 -30.59
C ARG A 23 -38.93 -8.64 -31.18
N MET A 24 -38.42 -9.68 -30.51
CA MET A 24 -38.48 -11.06 -31.04
C MET A 24 -39.91 -11.53 -31.39
N GLY A 25 -40.94 -11.12 -30.63
CA GLY A 25 -42.34 -11.43 -30.94
C GLY A 25 -42.84 -10.91 -32.30
N ALA A 26 -42.28 -9.80 -32.79
CA ALA A 26 -42.61 -9.24 -34.11
C ALA A 26 -41.85 -9.94 -35.25
N VAL A 27 -40.64 -10.44 -34.98
CA VAL A 27 -39.79 -11.11 -35.98
C VAL A 27 -40.46 -12.39 -36.51
N GLY A 28 -41.07 -13.19 -35.62
CA GLY A 28 -41.83 -14.39 -36.03
C GLY A 28 -43.00 -14.07 -36.96
N GLY A 29 -43.78 -13.02 -36.67
CA GLY A 29 -44.91 -12.59 -37.50
C GLY A 29 -44.48 -12.02 -38.86
N ASN A 30 -43.38 -11.26 -38.90
CA ASN A 30 -42.90 -10.61 -40.13
C ASN A 30 -42.12 -11.55 -41.05
N LEU A 31 -41.42 -12.57 -40.51
CA LEU A 31 -40.83 -13.63 -41.31
C LEU A 31 -41.92 -14.47 -42.00
N ALA A 32 -42.99 -14.81 -41.28
CA ALA A 32 -44.11 -15.57 -41.82
C ALA A 32 -44.86 -14.82 -42.94
N SER A 33 -45.00 -13.49 -42.85
CA SER A 33 -45.67 -12.69 -43.90
C SER A 33 -44.76 -12.38 -45.10
N GLY A 34 -43.48 -12.07 -44.87
CA GLY A 34 -42.54 -11.70 -45.95
C GLY A 34 -42.27 -12.83 -46.94
N PHE A 35 -42.08 -14.07 -46.45
CA PHE A 35 -41.82 -15.26 -47.28
C PHE A 35 -42.98 -15.64 -48.21
N PHE A 36 -44.22 -15.24 -47.89
CA PHE A 36 -45.42 -15.58 -48.65
C PHE A 36 -45.85 -14.50 -49.67
N SER A 37 -45.00 -13.50 -49.92
CA SER A 37 -45.24 -12.51 -50.98
C SER A 37 -45.16 -13.15 -52.39
N SER A 38 -46.21 -12.96 -53.19
CA SER A 38 -46.36 -13.59 -54.53
C SER A 38 -45.23 -13.24 -55.50
N ALA A 39 -44.63 -12.05 -55.36
CA ALA A 39 -43.48 -11.61 -56.14
C ALA A 39 -42.21 -12.45 -55.90
N LEU A 40 -42.04 -13.07 -54.72
CA LEU A 40 -40.89 -13.91 -54.42
C LEU A 40 -41.02 -15.30 -55.04
N GLN A 41 -42.21 -15.91 -54.91
CA GLN A 41 -42.52 -17.23 -55.48
C GLN A 41 -42.28 -17.28 -56.99
N GLN A 42 -42.67 -16.23 -57.72
CA GLN A 42 -42.59 -16.18 -59.18
C GLN A 42 -41.15 -16.03 -59.74
N SER A 43 -40.15 -15.74 -58.89
CA SER A 43 -38.74 -15.57 -59.31
C SER A 43 -37.80 -16.72 -58.90
N LEU A 44 -38.26 -17.63 -58.03
CA LEU A 44 -37.48 -18.72 -57.43
C LEU A 44 -38.04 -20.12 -57.77
N SER A 45 -38.94 -20.20 -58.75
CA SER A 45 -39.92 -21.28 -58.94
C SER A 45 -39.39 -22.59 -59.57
N SER A 46 -38.19 -23.07 -59.26
CA SER A 46 -37.74 -24.37 -59.80
C SER A 46 -36.81 -25.23 -58.94
N PHE A 47 -35.66 -24.74 -58.45
CA PHE A 47 -34.63 -25.60 -57.81
C PHE A 47 -33.90 -24.91 -56.65
N GLY A 48 -33.53 -25.70 -55.63
CA GLY A 48 -32.72 -25.26 -54.47
C GLY A 48 -33.30 -25.71 -53.12
N THR A 49 -32.53 -25.50 -52.05
CA THR A 49 -32.89 -25.88 -50.67
C THR A 49 -32.70 -24.70 -49.73
N ALA A 50 -33.73 -24.36 -48.96
CA ALA A 50 -33.63 -23.46 -47.81
C ALA A 50 -33.72 -24.25 -46.50
N ARG A 51 -32.95 -23.88 -45.48
CA ARG A 51 -33.05 -24.45 -44.14
C ARG A 51 -33.10 -23.35 -43.09
N VAL A 52 -34.02 -23.45 -42.15
CA VAL A 52 -33.96 -22.78 -40.84
C VAL A 52 -33.51 -23.82 -39.81
N ARG A 53 -32.60 -23.44 -38.92
CA ARG A 53 -32.22 -24.20 -37.73
C ARG A 53 -32.35 -23.32 -36.49
N LEU A 54 -32.94 -23.86 -35.44
CA LEU A 54 -33.01 -23.24 -34.11
C LEU A 54 -32.22 -24.12 -33.13
N ASN A 55 -31.29 -23.54 -32.39
CA ASN A 55 -30.42 -24.23 -31.44
C ASN A 55 -30.85 -23.96 -30.00
N LEU A 56 -30.92 -25.02 -29.20
CA LEU A 56 -31.47 -25.01 -27.84
C LEU A 56 -30.53 -25.74 -26.87
N SER A 57 -30.18 -25.06 -25.77
CA SER A 57 -29.58 -25.62 -24.57
C SER A 57 -30.52 -25.37 -23.39
N SER A 58 -30.66 -26.34 -22.47
CA SER A 58 -31.45 -26.18 -21.23
C SER A 58 -32.88 -25.61 -21.40
N ALA A 59 -33.51 -25.81 -22.57
CA ALA A 59 -34.79 -25.25 -23.02
C ALA A 59 -34.83 -23.71 -23.29
N GLN A 60 -33.69 -23.03 -23.32
CA GLN A 60 -33.53 -21.68 -23.87
C GLN A 60 -33.16 -21.71 -25.36
N LEU A 61 -33.29 -20.58 -26.06
CA LEU A 61 -32.86 -20.41 -27.46
C LEU A 61 -31.48 -19.73 -27.49
N ASP A 62 -30.43 -20.50 -27.81
CA ASP A 62 -29.05 -19.99 -27.86
C ASP A 62 -28.75 -19.31 -29.21
N GLY A 63 -29.43 -19.74 -30.28
CA GLY A 63 -29.19 -19.19 -31.59
C GLY A 63 -30.13 -19.67 -32.70
N SER A 64 -30.05 -18.98 -33.83
CA SER A 64 -30.83 -19.25 -35.03
C SER A 64 -29.99 -19.11 -36.29
N GLU A 65 -30.23 -20.00 -37.25
CA GLU A 65 -29.49 -20.10 -38.50
C GLU A 65 -30.45 -20.18 -39.69
N PHE A 66 -30.15 -19.46 -40.77
CA PHE A 66 -30.80 -19.59 -42.07
C PHE A 66 -29.74 -19.81 -43.16
N ASP A 67 -29.85 -20.92 -43.88
CA ASP A 67 -28.97 -21.28 -45.00
C ASP A 67 -29.80 -21.56 -46.27
N PHE A 68 -29.29 -21.14 -47.42
CA PHE A 68 -29.94 -21.30 -48.72
C PHE A 68 -28.94 -21.72 -49.81
N LEU A 69 -29.20 -22.85 -50.47
CA LEU A 69 -28.44 -23.36 -51.61
C LEU A 69 -29.23 -23.20 -52.91
N LEU A 70 -28.61 -22.56 -53.89
CA LEU A 70 -29.18 -22.28 -55.21
C LEU A 70 -28.31 -22.91 -56.32
N PRO A 71 -28.85 -23.85 -57.11
CA PRO A 71 -28.25 -24.29 -58.37
C PRO A 71 -28.04 -23.12 -59.33
N LEU A 72 -26.81 -22.98 -59.84
CA LEU A 72 -26.43 -21.97 -60.83
C LEU A 72 -26.34 -22.56 -62.24
N SER A 73 -25.86 -23.80 -62.36
CA SER A 73 -25.83 -24.58 -63.59
C SER A 73 -25.77 -26.07 -63.22
N GLU A 74 -26.49 -26.92 -63.94
CA GLU A 74 -26.53 -28.35 -63.62
C GLU A 74 -26.88 -29.23 -64.82
N ASN A 75 -26.44 -30.50 -64.76
CA ASN A 75 -26.89 -31.59 -65.64
C ASN A 75 -26.92 -32.90 -64.83
N HIS A 76 -27.23 -34.04 -65.45
CA HIS A 76 -27.33 -35.33 -64.74
C HIS A 76 -26.08 -35.64 -63.88
N ASN A 77 -24.89 -35.40 -64.43
CA ASN A 77 -23.61 -35.80 -63.84
C ASN A 77 -22.92 -34.68 -63.03
N ASN A 78 -23.43 -33.43 -63.03
CA ASN A 78 -22.85 -32.33 -62.25
C ASN A 78 -23.85 -31.29 -61.73
N LEU A 79 -23.43 -30.55 -60.71
CA LEU A 79 -24.15 -29.41 -60.12
C LEU A 79 -23.13 -28.35 -59.69
N PHE A 80 -23.19 -27.17 -60.30
CA PHE A 80 -22.54 -25.95 -59.82
C PHE A 80 -23.56 -25.10 -59.07
N PHE A 81 -23.26 -24.74 -57.82
CA PHE A 81 -24.18 -24.06 -56.92
C PHE A 81 -23.50 -22.92 -56.16
N THR A 82 -24.32 -22.03 -55.61
CA THR A 82 -23.93 -21.13 -54.53
C THR A 82 -24.73 -21.45 -53.27
N GLN A 83 -24.10 -21.33 -52.11
CA GLN A 83 -24.78 -21.37 -50.82
C GLN A 83 -24.54 -20.05 -50.10
N THR A 84 -25.59 -19.48 -49.52
CA THR A 84 -25.51 -18.29 -48.68
C THR A 84 -26.22 -18.57 -47.36
N GLY A 85 -25.74 -18.00 -46.26
CA GLY A 85 -26.39 -18.14 -44.96
C GLY A 85 -26.12 -16.96 -44.05
N ILE A 86 -27.01 -16.80 -43.06
CA ILE A 86 -26.92 -15.82 -41.98
C ILE A 86 -27.38 -16.49 -40.68
N ARG A 87 -26.65 -16.23 -39.59
CA ARG A 87 -26.94 -16.81 -38.28
C ARG A 87 -26.63 -15.83 -37.15
N ARG A 88 -27.41 -15.89 -36.08
CA ARG A 88 -27.12 -15.23 -34.79
C ARG A 88 -26.95 -16.32 -33.74
N ILE A 89 -25.75 -16.42 -33.21
CA ILE A 89 -25.30 -17.38 -32.19
C ILE A 89 -24.35 -16.56 -31.28
N ASP A 90 -24.44 -16.71 -29.97
CA ASP A 90 -23.61 -16.00 -28.97
C ASP A 90 -23.57 -14.47 -29.19
N ASP A 91 -24.75 -13.89 -29.44
CA ASP A 91 -24.99 -12.48 -29.85
C ASP A 91 -24.20 -11.95 -31.07
N ARG A 92 -23.43 -12.82 -31.74
CA ARG A 92 -22.67 -12.52 -32.95
C ARG A 92 -23.48 -12.85 -34.19
N THR A 93 -23.70 -11.83 -35.03
CA THR A 93 -24.37 -12.00 -36.33
C THR A 93 -23.30 -12.33 -37.38
N MET A 94 -23.33 -13.54 -37.92
CA MET A 94 -22.37 -14.06 -38.90
C MET A 94 -23.07 -14.33 -40.24
N ALA A 95 -22.39 -14.03 -41.34
CA ALA A 95 -22.86 -14.30 -42.70
C ALA A 95 -21.82 -15.14 -43.47
N ASN A 96 -22.30 -16.04 -44.32
CA ASN A 96 -21.48 -16.98 -45.07
C ASN A 96 -21.92 -16.94 -46.55
N VAL A 97 -20.97 -16.83 -47.49
CA VAL A 97 -21.25 -16.92 -48.93
C VAL A 97 -20.24 -17.85 -49.56
N GLY A 98 -20.70 -18.88 -50.26
CA GLY A 98 -19.86 -19.88 -50.89
C GLY A 98 -20.31 -20.30 -52.28
N LEU A 99 -19.38 -20.95 -52.98
CA LEU A 99 -19.55 -21.61 -54.26
C LEU A 99 -19.15 -23.08 -54.11
N GLY A 100 -19.85 -23.98 -54.79
CA GLY A 100 -19.55 -25.40 -54.75
C GLY A 100 -19.83 -26.10 -56.08
N TYR A 101 -19.13 -27.19 -56.30
CA TYR A 101 -19.25 -28.03 -57.48
C TYR A 101 -19.28 -29.49 -57.07
N ARG A 102 -20.38 -30.18 -57.40
CA ARG A 102 -20.58 -31.62 -57.20
C ARG A 102 -20.59 -32.33 -58.54
N ILE A 103 -20.01 -33.52 -58.57
CA ILE A 103 -19.99 -34.43 -59.71
C ILE A 103 -20.41 -35.83 -59.28
N TRP A 104 -21.02 -36.57 -60.21
CA TRP A 104 -21.37 -37.98 -60.09
C TRP A 104 -20.56 -38.78 -61.13
N PRO A 105 -19.36 -39.29 -60.77
CA PRO A 105 -18.56 -40.15 -61.65
C PRO A 105 -19.24 -41.48 -61.98
N THR A 106 -20.10 -41.96 -61.10
CA THR A 106 -21.00 -43.10 -61.28
C THR A 106 -22.32 -42.82 -60.55
N ASP A 107 -23.37 -43.53 -60.92
CA ASP A 107 -24.69 -43.48 -60.23
C ASP A 107 -24.62 -43.84 -58.73
N SER A 108 -23.49 -44.40 -58.29
CA SER A 108 -23.22 -44.92 -56.94
C SER A 108 -22.23 -44.09 -56.12
N MET A 109 -21.70 -42.98 -56.63
CA MET A 109 -20.88 -42.04 -55.85
C MET A 109 -21.02 -40.59 -56.29
N MET A 110 -20.88 -39.66 -55.35
CA MET A 110 -20.70 -38.24 -55.61
C MET A 110 -19.37 -37.78 -55.00
N LEU A 111 -18.66 -36.91 -55.74
CA LEU A 111 -17.54 -36.11 -55.22
C LEU A 111 -17.92 -34.63 -55.30
N GLY A 112 -17.49 -33.83 -54.33
CA GLY A 112 -17.74 -32.40 -54.32
C GLY A 112 -16.55 -31.60 -53.79
N SER A 113 -16.47 -30.33 -54.19
CA SER A 113 -15.61 -29.33 -53.57
C SER A 113 -16.36 -28.02 -53.39
N ASN A 114 -15.98 -27.26 -52.35
CA ASN A 114 -16.61 -26.00 -52.01
C ASN A 114 -15.60 -24.99 -51.46
N LEU A 115 -15.92 -23.70 -51.63
CA LEU A 115 -15.16 -22.57 -51.11
C LEU A 115 -16.15 -21.54 -50.53
N PHE A 116 -15.89 -21.10 -49.30
CA PHE A 116 -16.72 -20.15 -48.56
C PHE A 116 -15.91 -18.94 -48.11
N TYR A 117 -16.49 -17.76 -48.23
CA TYR A 117 -16.09 -16.57 -47.49
C TYR A 117 -17.07 -16.38 -46.33
N ASP A 118 -16.56 -16.47 -45.11
CA ASP A 118 -17.33 -16.20 -43.90
C ASP A 118 -16.95 -14.82 -43.34
N TYR A 119 -17.96 -14.05 -42.94
CA TYR A 119 -17.81 -12.73 -42.35
C TYR A 119 -18.63 -12.60 -41.06
N ASP A 120 -17.94 -12.31 -39.96
CA ASP A 120 -18.57 -11.89 -38.72
C ASP A 120 -18.93 -10.41 -38.87
N ILE A 121 -20.23 -10.07 -38.79
CA ILE A 121 -20.69 -8.68 -38.93
C ILE A 121 -20.47 -7.93 -37.62
N SER A 122 -20.69 -8.57 -36.48
CA SER A 122 -20.50 -7.99 -35.13
C SER A 122 -19.03 -7.64 -34.87
N ARG A 123 -18.10 -8.57 -35.14
CA ARG A 123 -16.65 -8.43 -34.90
C ARG A 123 -15.83 -8.03 -36.15
N LYS A 124 -16.50 -7.93 -37.30
CA LYS A 124 -15.90 -7.55 -38.60
C LYS A 124 -14.81 -8.54 -39.08
N HIS A 125 -14.79 -9.76 -38.56
CA HIS A 125 -13.75 -10.76 -38.83
C HIS A 125 -14.00 -11.53 -40.12
N LYS A 126 -12.91 -12.00 -40.77
CA LYS A 126 -12.94 -12.59 -42.11
C LYS A 126 -12.28 -13.97 -42.10
N ARG A 127 -12.93 -14.96 -42.71
CA ARG A 127 -12.43 -16.34 -42.80
C ARG A 127 -12.66 -16.92 -44.20
N LEU A 128 -11.70 -17.69 -44.69
CA LEU A 128 -11.84 -18.55 -45.84
C LEU A 128 -12.13 -19.98 -45.35
N GLY A 129 -13.21 -20.58 -45.83
CA GLY A 129 -13.46 -22.01 -45.71
C GLY A 129 -13.19 -22.70 -47.05
N ALA A 130 -12.53 -23.85 -47.03
CA ALA A 130 -12.40 -24.72 -48.21
C ALA A 130 -12.76 -26.15 -47.80
N GLY A 131 -13.61 -26.82 -48.58
CA GLY A 131 -14.11 -28.15 -48.22
C GLY A 131 -14.19 -29.12 -49.39
N LEU A 132 -14.13 -30.41 -49.05
CA LEU A 132 -14.33 -31.55 -49.94
C LEU A 132 -15.48 -32.41 -49.43
N GLU A 133 -16.27 -32.96 -50.35
CA GLU A 133 -17.40 -33.85 -50.06
C GLU A 133 -17.25 -35.18 -50.80
N TYR A 134 -17.66 -36.27 -50.16
CA TYR A 134 -17.85 -37.58 -50.75
C TYR A 134 -19.17 -38.17 -50.25
N ALA A 135 -20.00 -38.71 -51.14
CA ALA A 135 -21.28 -39.28 -50.76
C ALA A 135 -21.62 -40.56 -51.55
N ARG A 136 -22.50 -41.37 -50.94
CA ARG A 136 -23.25 -42.48 -51.54
C ARG A 136 -24.68 -42.47 -51.00
N ASP A 137 -25.53 -43.35 -51.50
CA ASP A 137 -26.82 -43.61 -50.87
C ASP A 137 -26.65 -43.93 -49.37
N PHE A 138 -27.39 -43.21 -48.54
CA PHE A 138 -27.40 -43.27 -47.08
C PHE A 138 -26.08 -42.91 -46.37
N PHE A 139 -25.09 -42.30 -47.04
CA PHE A 139 -23.79 -41.94 -46.45
C PHE A 139 -23.18 -40.66 -47.03
N ARG A 140 -22.72 -39.73 -46.17
CA ARG A 140 -21.91 -38.56 -46.54
C ARG A 140 -20.66 -38.46 -45.65
N LEU A 141 -19.56 -38.02 -46.25
CA LEU A 141 -18.30 -37.64 -45.61
C LEU A 141 -17.90 -36.27 -46.13
N SER A 142 -17.57 -35.34 -45.24
CA SER A 142 -17.08 -34.00 -45.59
C SER A 142 -15.79 -33.70 -44.82
N THR A 143 -14.86 -32.98 -45.43
CA THR A 143 -13.67 -32.43 -44.75
C THR A 143 -13.55 -30.95 -45.06
N ASN A 144 -13.31 -30.12 -44.04
CA ASN A 144 -13.32 -28.66 -44.15
C ASN A 144 -12.10 -28.05 -43.48
N GLY A 145 -11.38 -27.18 -44.18
CA GLY A 145 -10.33 -26.31 -43.61
C GLY A 145 -10.81 -24.88 -43.42
N TYR A 146 -10.35 -24.23 -42.35
CA TYR A 146 -10.72 -22.89 -41.93
C TYR A 146 -9.47 -22.02 -41.74
N PHE A 147 -9.41 -20.91 -42.49
CA PHE A 147 -8.23 -20.05 -42.57
C PHE A 147 -8.59 -18.59 -42.35
N ARG A 148 -7.89 -17.89 -41.45
CA ARG A 148 -8.10 -16.46 -41.19
C ARG A 148 -7.73 -15.58 -42.38
N LEU A 149 -8.53 -14.54 -42.61
CA LEU A 149 -8.32 -13.47 -43.60
C LEU A 149 -8.27 -12.07 -42.94
N SER A 150 -8.25 -12.02 -41.60
CA SER A 150 -8.14 -10.79 -40.82
C SER A 150 -7.20 -11.01 -39.65
N ASP A 151 -6.27 -10.10 -39.45
CA ASP A 151 -5.38 -10.05 -38.29
C ASP A 151 -6.09 -9.68 -36.98
N TRP A 152 -5.28 -9.65 -35.92
CA TRP A 152 -5.62 -9.16 -34.58
C TRP A 152 -6.34 -7.80 -34.61
N LYS A 153 -7.39 -7.68 -33.79
CA LYS A 153 -8.08 -6.43 -33.48
C LYS A 153 -8.46 -6.40 -32.01
N SER A 154 -8.61 -5.22 -31.40
CA SER A 154 -9.13 -5.10 -30.04
C SER A 154 -10.46 -5.87 -29.89
N SER A 155 -10.54 -6.71 -28.86
CA SER A 155 -11.71 -7.52 -28.52
C SER A 155 -12.71 -6.71 -27.69
N PRO A 156 -14.03 -6.84 -27.93
CA PRO A 156 -15.05 -6.35 -27.02
C PRO A 156 -15.42 -7.35 -25.91
N ASP A 157 -14.94 -8.60 -25.96
CA ASP A 157 -15.20 -9.59 -24.89
C ASP A 157 -14.26 -9.42 -23.70
N PHE A 158 -13.01 -9.01 -23.95
CA PHE A 158 -12.00 -8.79 -22.92
C PHE A 158 -11.29 -7.44 -23.09
N ALA A 159 -11.29 -6.63 -22.03
CA ALA A 159 -10.46 -5.43 -21.97
C ALA A 159 -8.97 -5.81 -22.06
N ASP A 160 -8.21 -5.04 -22.84
CA ASP A 160 -6.77 -5.25 -23.10
C ASP A 160 -6.41 -6.58 -23.81
N TYR A 161 -7.34 -7.15 -24.58
CA TYR A 161 -7.03 -8.23 -25.51
C TYR A 161 -7.27 -7.81 -26.96
N HIS A 162 -6.55 -8.49 -27.86
CA HIS A 162 -6.93 -8.60 -29.25
C HIS A 162 -7.54 -9.99 -29.54
N GLU A 163 -8.49 -10.03 -30.47
CA GLU A 163 -9.10 -11.22 -31.06
C GLU A 163 -8.77 -11.33 -32.56
N ARG A 164 -8.72 -12.56 -33.09
CA ARG A 164 -8.75 -12.86 -34.53
C ARG A 164 -9.40 -14.21 -34.79
N VAL A 165 -9.60 -14.55 -36.06
CA VAL A 165 -10.11 -15.88 -36.45
C VAL A 165 -9.07 -16.96 -36.16
N ALA A 166 -9.46 -18.01 -35.45
CA ALA A 166 -8.63 -19.20 -35.25
C ALA A 166 -8.56 -20.05 -36.53
N ASN A 167 -7.36 -20.52 -36.88
CA ASN A 167 -7.21 -21.52 -37.96
C ASN A 167 -7.59 -22.91 -37.44
N GLY A 168 -8.18 -23.76 -38.29
CA GLY A 168 -8.59 -25.10 -37.90
C GLY A 168 -9.10 -25.95 -39.05
N PHE A 169 -9.57 -27.15 -38.74
CA PHE A 169 -10.24 -28.04 -39.68
C PHE A 169 -11.23 -28.97 -38.97
N ASP A 170 -12.15 -29.56 -39.73
CA ASP A 170 -12.98 -30.68 -39.28
C ASP A 170 -13.13 -31.79 -40.34
N ILE A 171 -13.49 -32.97 -39.84
CA ILE A 171 -13.87 -34.17 -40.60
C ILE A 171 -15.24 -34.60 -40.08
N ARG A 172 -16.23 -34.75 -40.97
CA ARG A 172 -17.64 -34.96 -40.61
C ARG A 172 -18.22 -36.13 -41.40
N THR A 173 -18.91 -37.03 -40.71
CA THR A 173 -19.60 -38.18 -41.30
C THR A 173 -21.08 -38.14 -40.90
N GLU A 174 -21.97 -38.33 -41.88
CA GLU A 174 -23.42 -38.49 -41.69
C GLU A 174 -23.85 -39.81 -42.34
N ALA A 175 -24.62 -40.64 -41.62
CA ALA A 175 -25.12 -41.91 -42.14
C ALA A 175 -26.55 -42.18 -41.68
N TRP A 176 -27.38 -42.77 -42.55
CA TRP A 176 -28.79 -43.07 -42.27
C TRP A 176 -29.05 -44.58 -42.35
N LEU A 177 -29.95 -45.10 -41.50
CA LEU A 177 -30.27 -46.52 -41.52
C LEU A 177 -31.11 -46.85 -42.77
N PRO A 178 -30.68 -47.73 -43.70
CA PRO A 178 -31.47 -48.01 -44.91
C PRO A 178 -32.83 -48.67 -44.63
N ALA A 179 -32.98 -49.30 -43.46
CA ALA A 179 -34.23 -49.87 -42.95
C ALA A 179 -35.12 -48.85 -42.19
N LEU A 180 -34.57 -47.72 -41.76
CA LEU A 180 -35.28 -46.65 -41.04
C LEU A 180 -34.65 -45.28 -41.42
N PRO A 181 -34.82 -44.81 -42.67
CA PRO A 181 -34.09 -43.66 -43.22
C PRO A 181 -34.45 -42.31 -42.57
N GLN A 182 -35.49 -42.30 -41.74
CA GLN A 182 -35.85 -41.21 -40.84
C GLN A 182 -34.81 -41.04 -39.71
N LEU A 183 -34.04 -42.08 -39.35
CA LEU A 183 -33.01 -42.03 -38.31
C LEU A 183 -31.60 -42.00 -38.93
N GLY A 184 -30.82 -41.01 -38.54
CA GLY A 184 -29.41 -40.85 -38.88
C GLY A 184 -28.51 -40.71 -37.66
N GLY A 185 -27.23 -40.99 -37.87
CA GLY A 185 -26.15 -40.74 -36.92
C GLY A 185 -25.10 -39.82 -37.54
N LYS A 186 -24.54 -38.94 -36.71
CA LYS A 186 -23.49 -37.98 -37.09
C LYS A 186 -22.26 -38.16 -36.21
N LEU A 187 -21.08 -38.07 -36.82
CA LEU A 187 -19.80 -38.09 -36.13
C LEU A 187 -18.90 -36.99 -36.71
N ALA A 188 -18.33 -36.14 -35.88
CA ALA A 188 -17.36 -35.14 -36.33
C ALA A 188 -16.14 -35.09 -35.41
N TRP A 189 -14.95 -34.95 -36.01
CA TRP A 189 -13.71 -34.63 -35.30
C TRP A 189 -13.22 -33.27 -35.78
N THR A 190 -12.91 -32.38 -34.83
CA THR A 190 -12.57 -30.97 -35.10
C THR A 190 -11.32 -30.57 -34.33
N ARG A 191 -10.44 -29.78 -34.96
CA ARG A 191 -9.28 -29.19 -34.29
C ARG A 191 -9.04 -27.75 -34.73
N PHE A 192 -8.78 -26.88 -33.77
CA PHE A 192 -8.31 -25.51 -34.00
C PHE A 192 -6.89 -25.30 -33.44
N TYR A 193 -6.27 -24.21 -33.85
CA TYR A 193 -4.89 -23.83 -33.51
C TYR A 193 -4.83 -22.37 -33.06
N GLY A 194 -4.12 -22.14 -31.97
CA GLY A 194 -3.99 -20.85 -31.29
C GLY A 194 -3.61 -21.05 -29.83
N ASP A 195 -3.18 -19.99 -29.15
CA ASP A 195 -2.74 -20.08 -27.74
C ASP A 195 -3.92 -20.00 -26.76
N GLN A 196 -4.93 -19.18 -27.08
CA GLN A 196 -6.17 -19.00 -26.34
C GLN A 196 -7.35 -19.04 -27.32
N VAL A 197 -7.81 -20.23 -27.71
CA VAL A 197 -8.91 -20.43 -28.66
C VAL A 197 -10.22 -20.58 -27.89
N GLY A 198 -11.16 -19.66 -28.10
CA GLY A 198 -12.50 -19.74 -27.53
C GLY A 198 -13.39 -20.66 -28.37
N ILE A 199 -13.33 -21.97 -28.09
CA ILE A 199 -13.98 -23.00 -28.93
C ILE A 199 -15.49 -23.15 -28.63
N PHE A 200 -15.91 -22.87 -27.40
CA PHE A 200 -17.30 -22.85 -26.95
C PHE A 200 -17.81 -21.42 -26.62
N GLY A 201 -17.05 -20.39 -26.97
CA GLY A 201 -17.27 -19.01 -26.55
C GLY A 201 -16.02 -18.39 -25.92
N PRO A 202 -16.09 -17.16 -25.40
CA PRO A 202 -14.96 -16.52 -24.71
C PRO A 202 -14.63 -17.19 -23.36
N ASP A 203 -15.60 -17.74 -22.64
CA ASP A 203 -15.42 -18.17 -21.24
C ASP A 203 -14.55 -19.44 -21.06
N ASP A 204 -14.26 -20.18 -22.14
CA ASP A 204 -13.40 -21.38 -22.14
C ASP A 204 -12.32 -21.27 -23.24
N LEU A 205 -11.23 -20.55 -22.92
CA LEU A 205 -10.09 -20.31 -23.81
C LEU A 205 -9.03 -21.41 -23.70
N GLN A 206 -8.79 -22.15 -24.79
CA GLN A 206 -7.97 -23.37 -24.76
C GLN A 206 -6.79 -23.37 -25.74
N LYS A 207 -5.75 -24.16 -25.41
CA LYS A 207 -4.55 -24.34 -26.23
C LYS A 207 -4.72 -25.46 -27.28
N ASP A 208 -4.78 -25.07 -28.55
CA ASP A 208 -4.99 -25.96 -29.72
C ASP A 208 -6.11 -27.04 -29.49
N PRO A 209 -7.36 -26.63 -29.21
CA PRO A 209 -8.43 -27.53 -28.75
C PRO A 209 -8.84 -28.59 -29.77
N GLN A 210 -9.38 -29.70 -29.26
CA GLN A 210 -9.80 -30.87 -30.06
C GLN A 210 -11.14 -31.40 -29.57
N LEU A 211 -12.10 -31.52 -30.49
CA LEU A 211 -13.48 -31.92 -30.19
C LEU A 211 -13.87 -33.20 -30.94
N LEU A 212 -14.65 -34.03 -30.28
CA LEU A 212 -15.37 -35.17 -30.85
C LEU A 212 -16.87 -34.98 -30.64
N THR A 213 -17.60 -34.68 -31.71
CA THR A 213 -19.07 -34.57 -31.68
C THR A 213 -19.72 -35.87 -32.12
N VAL A 214 -20.62 -36.40 -31.30
CA VAL A 214 -21.49 -37.55 -31.60
C VAL A 214 -22.93 -37.06 -31.62
N GLY A 215 -23.68 -37.40 -32.67
CA GLY A 215 -25.05 -36.91 -32.86
C GLY A 215 -26.02 -37.94 -33.43
N VAL A 216 -27.31 -37.70 -33.21
CA VAL A 216 -28.44 -38.48 -33.72
C VAL A 216 -29.45 -37.52 -34.33
N ASP A 217 -29.89 -37.81 -35.55
CA ASP A 217 -30.83 -36.99 -36.32
C ASP A 217 -32.12 -37.78 -36.61
N TYR A 218 -33.27 -37.24 -36.23
CA TYR A 218 -34.59 -37.81 -36.54
C TYR A 218 -35.37 -36.89 -37.48
N THR A 219 -35.68 -37.37 -38.68
CA THR A 219 -36.38 -36.65 -39.76
C THR A 219 -37.65 -37.42 -40.13
N PRO A 220 -38.80 -37.18 -39.48
CA PRO A 220 -40.05 -37.89 -39.77
C PRO A 220 -40.63 -37.58 -41.16
N VAL A 221 -40.37 -36.38 -41.70
CA VAL A 221 -40.79 -35.92 -43.04
C VAL A 221 -39.69 -35.04 -43.64
N PRO A 222 -39.56 -34.92 -44.97
CA PRO A 222 -38.52 -34.08 -45.61
C PRO A 222 -38.45 -32.64 -45.10
N LEU A 223 -39.60 -32.06 -44.74
CA LEU A 223 -39.69 -30.68 -44.26
C LEU A 223 -39.10 -30.45 -42.87
N ALA A 224 -39.08 -31.44 -41.97
CA ALA A 224 -38.84 -31.21 -40.55
C ALA A 224 -38.04 -32.35 -39.87
N GLY A 225 -37.12 -31.98 -38.97
CA GLY A 225 -36.37 -32.94 -38.17
C GLY A 225 -35.75 -32.34 -36.91
N VAL A 226 -35.35 -33.21 -35.98
CA VAL A 226 -34.70 -32.88 -34.70
C VAL A 226 -33.32 -33.50 -34.67
N SER A 227 -32.32 -32.73 -34.25
CA SER A 227 -30.94 -33.17 -34.01
C SER A 227 -30.64 -33.15 -32.52
N LEU A 228 -29.95 -34.18 -32.03
CA LEU A 228 -29.41 -34.26 -30.67
C LEU A 228 -27.89 -34.48 -30.80
N GLN A 229 -27.07 -33.63 -30.17
CA GLN A 229 -25.61 -33.69 -30.32
C GLN A 229 -24.91 -33.53 -28.97
N LYS A 230 -23.90 -34.37 -28.72
CA LYS A 230 -22.97 -34.25 -27.59
C LYS A 230 -21.59 -33.97 -28.16
N THR A 231 -20.98 -32.86 -27.76
CA THR A 231 -19.63 -32.47 -28.19
C THR A 231 -18.67 -32.63 -27.01
N ILE A 232 -17.72 -33.55 -27.16
CA ILE A 232 -16.78 -33.95 -26.11
C ILE A 232 -15.43 -33.31 -26.37
N ASN A 233 -14.82 -32.71 -25.34
CA ASN A 233 -13.50 -32.12 -25.43
C ASN A 233 -12.40 -33.15 -25.11
N THR A 234 -11.67 -33.59 -26.14
CA THR A 234 -10.68 -34.67 -26.00
C THR A 234 -9.34 -34.20 -25.42
N ARG A 235 -9.26 -32.97 -24.89
CA ARG A 235 -8.10 -32.42 -24.16
C ARG A 235 -8.42 -31.98 -22.72
N GLY A 236 -9.68 -32.11 -22.29
CA GLY A 236 -10.16 -31.54 -21.03
C GLY A 236 -10.58 -30.07 -21.19
N GLY A 237 -11.62 -29.68 -20.45
CA GLY A 237 -12.34 -28.40 -20.59
C GLY A 237 -13.84 -28.63 -20.46
N HIS A 238 -14.68 -27.69 -20.93
CA HIS A 238 -16.13 -27.88 -20.94
C HIS A 238 -16.59 -28.87 -22.02
N ASP A 239 -17.83 -29.37 -21.89
CA ASP A 239 -18.35 -30.52 -22.63
C ASP A 239 -19.84 -30.27 -22.98
N GLU A 240 -20.15 -29.87 -24.22
CA GLU A 240 -21.46 -29.33 -24.63
C GLU A 240 -22.49 -30.44 -24.94
N PHE A 241 -23.78 -30.18 -24.71
CA PHE A 241 -24.90 -30.95 -25.27
C PHE A 241 -25.95 -29.98 -25.83
N SER A 242 -26.31 -30.14 -27.10
CA SER A 242 -27.24 -29.25 -27.81
C SER A 242 -28.34 -30.01 -28.55
N VAL A 243 -29.52 -29.39 -28.57
CA VAL A 243 -30.72 -29.85 -29.29
C VAL A 243 -30.98 -28.85 -30.42
N ALA A 244 -31.31 -29.32 -31.62
CA ALA A 244 -31.67 -28.43 -32.71
C ALA A 244 -32.95 -28.85 -33.45
N LEU A 245 -33.79 -27.85 -33.76
CA LEU A 245 -34.98 -28.00 -34.60
C LEU A 245 -34.65 -27.54 -36.01
N ASN A 246 -34.83 -28.42 -36.99
CA ASN A 246 -34.51 -28.17 -38.40
C ASN A 246 -35.79 -28.11 -39.24
N LEU A 247 -35.94 -27.05 -40.04
CA LEU A 247 -37.00 -26.90 -41.05
C LEU A 247 -36.34 -26.76 -42.43
N SER A 248 -36.50 -27.74 -43.32
CA SER A 248 -35.82 -27.82 -44.62
C SER A 248 -36.82 -27.77 -45.78
N TRP A 249 -36.87 -26.66 -46.51
CA TRP A 249 -37.75 -26.48 -47.66
C TRP A 249 -37.02 -26.71 -48.98
N GLN A 250 -37.45 -27.69 -49.78
CA GLN A 250 -36.98 -27.91 -51.15
C GLN A 250 -37.86 -27.14 -52.13
N LEU A 251 -37.27 -26.17 -52.84
CA LEU A 251 -37.97 -25.35 -53.84
C LEU A 251 -38.43 -26.23 -55.02
N GLY A 252 -39.62 -25.92 -55.56
CA GLY A 252 -40.24 -26.65 -56.66
C GLY A 252 -41.04 -27.90 -56.26
N LEU A 253 -40.87 -28.45 -55.04
CA LEU A 253 -41.68 -29.58 -54.58
C LEU A 253 -43.00 -29.14 -53.92
N PRO A 254 -44.14 -29.77 -54.23
CA PRO A 254 -45.40 -29.53 -53.53
C PRO A 254 -45.30 -29.80 -52.02
N LEU A 255 -46.00 -29.02 -51.20
CA LEU A 255 -45.99 -29.19 -49.73
C LEU A 255 -46.35 -30.63 -49.31
N LYS A 256 -47.34 -31.26 -49.96
CA LYS A 256 -47.70 -32.67 -49.73
C LYS A 256 -46.51 -33.62 -49.89
N THR A 257 -45.63 -33.35 -50.85
CA THR A 257 -44.42 -34.15 -51.13
C THR A 257 -43.29 -33.88 -50.13
N GLN A 258 -43.30 -32.72 -49.46
CA GLN A 258 -42.34 -32.39 -48.39
C GLN A 258 -42.83 -32.84 -46.99
N LEU A 259 -44.13 -33.16 -46.86
CA LEU A 259 -44.77 -33.74 -45.67
C LEU A 259 -44.97 -35.26 -45.76
N ASP A 260 -44.35 -35.92 -46.73
CA ASP A 260 -44.50 -37.36 -47.01
C ASP A 260 -43.39 -38.18 -46.30
N PRO A 261 -43.69 -39.04 -45.31
CA PRO A 261 -42.67 -39.82 -44.59
C PRO A 261 -41.88 -40.80 -45.46
N GLU A 262 -42.48 -41.33 -46.54
CA GLU A 262 -41.82 -42.28 -47.45
C GLU A 262 -40.78 -41.57 -48.32
N ARG A 263 -41.01 -40.28 -48.62
CA ARG A 263 -40.07 -39.42 -49.36
C ARG A 263 -38.72 -39.26 -48.64
N VAL A 264 -38.67 -39.41 -47.31
CA VAL A 264 -37.40 -39.34 -46.55
C VAL A 264 -36.39 -40.35 -47.09
N ARG A 265 -36.84 -41.56 -47.49
CA ARG A 265 -35.98 -42.59 -48.08
C ARG A 265 -35.31 -42.13 -49.37
N PHE A 266 -36.06 -41.47 -50.27
CA PHE A 266 -35.51 -40.89 -51.49
C PHE A 266 -34.50 -39.77 -51.18
N ASN A 267 -34.81 -38.90 -50.21
CA ASN A 267 -33.93 -37.80 -49.83
C ASN A 267 -32.57 -38.25 -49.26
N ARG A 268 -32.41 -39.51 -48.81
CA ARG A 268 -31.10 -40.07 -48.41
C ARG A 268 -30.32 -40.74 -49.55
N THR A 269 -30.88 -40.81 -50.76
CA THR A 269 -30.14 -41.25 -51.96
C THR A 269 -29.31 -40.12 -52.55
N LEU A 270 -28.34 -40.43 -53.41
CA LEU A 270 -27.57 -39.46 -54.19
C LEU A 270 -28.44 -38.56 -55.08
N ALA A 271 -29.58 -39.08 -55.56
CA ALA A 271 -30.52 -38.31 -56.37
C ALA A 271 -31.32 -37.30 -55.53
N GLY A 272 -31.70 -37.65 -54.30
CA GLY A 272 -32.50 -36.80 -53.40
C GLY A 272 -31.69 -35.81 -52.56
N SER A 273 -30.47 -36.19 -52.16
CA SER A 273 -29.52 -35.35 -51.41
C SER A 273 -28.72 -34.37 -52.28
N ARG A 274 -28.93 -34.40 -53.61
CA ARG A 274 -28.28 -33.55 -54.62
C ARG A 274 -28.18 -32.08 -54.24
N TYR A 275 -29.25 -31.53 -53.66
CA TYR A 275 -29.36 -30.12 -53.25
C TYR A 275 -29.18 -29.90 -51.73
N ASP A 276 -28.69 -30.88 -50.98
CA ASP A 276 -28.41 -30.71 -49.54
C ASP A 276 -27.30 -29.67 -49.33
N LEU A 277 -27.39 -28.93 -48.23
CA LEU A 277 -26.36 -27.98 -47.82
C LEU A 277 -25.00 -28.68 -47.61
N VAL A 278 -23.91 -27.92 -47.75
CA VAL A 278 -22.56 -28.36 -47.36
C VAL A 278 -22.51 -28.54 -45.85
N ASP A 279 -22.03 -29.70 -45.37
CA ASP A 279 -21.82 -29.94 -43.94
C ASP A 279 -20.45 -29.41 -43.50
N ARG A 280 -20.48 -28.30 -42.76
CA ARG A 280 -19.31 -27.55 -42.27
C ARG A 280 -19.68 -26.76 -41.02
N ASN A 281 -18.69 -26.31 -40.26
CA ASN A 281 -18.89 -25.30 -39.24
C ASN A 281 -18.98 -23.90 -39.88
N ASN A 282 -20.19 -23.34 -39.93
CA ASN A 282 -20.42 -21.98 -40.41
C ASN A 282 -20.12 -20.89 -39.35
N VAL A 283 -19.97 -21.26 -38.07
CA VAL A 283 -19.58 -20.35 -36.98
C VAL A 283 -18.09 -20.05 -37.07
N ILE A 284 -17.72 -18.79 -36.83
CA ILE A 284 -16.33 -18.31 -36.84
C ILE A 284 -15.76 -18.42 -35.42
N VAL A 285 -14.94 -19.44 -35.18
CA VAL A 285 -14.17 -19.60 -33.94
C VAL A 285 -13.07 -18.53 -33.88
N LEU A 286 -12.87 -17.94 -32.69
CA LEU A 286 -11.87 -16.89 -32.45
C LEU A 286 -10.72 -17.42 -31.57
N GLU A 287 -9.53 -16.86 -31.80
CA GLU A 287 -8.38 -16.92 -30.89
C GLU A 287 -8.13 -15.52 -30.32
N TYR A 288 -7.70 -15.45 -29.06
CA TYR A 288 -7.47 -14.23 -28.29
C TYR A 288 -5.98 -14.11 -27.89
N LYS A 289 -5.55 -12.89 -27.57
CA LYS A 289 -4.19 -12.57 -27.12
C LYS A 289 -4.19 -11.29 -26.30
N LYS A 290 -3.79 -11.35 -25.02
CA LYS A 290 -3.64 -10.16 -24.16
C LYS A 290 -2.55 -9.22 -24.69
N ASP A 291 -2.73 -7.92 -24.50
CA ASP A 291 -1.75 -6.91 -24.91
C ASP A 291 -0.58 -6.77 -23.94
N ARG A 292 0.55 -6.28 -24.47
CA ARG A 292 1.73 -5.96 -23.67
C ARG A 292 1.51 -4.58 -23.03
N LEU A 293 1.07 -4.58 -21.78
CA LEU A 293 0.76 -3.35 -21.05
C LEU A 293 1.99 -2.68 -20.42
N PHE A 294 3.09 -3.40 -20.22
CA PHE A 294 4.31 -2.93 -19.54
C PHE A 294 5.57 -2.94 -20.43
N SER A 295 6.45 -1.96 -20.17
CA SER A 295 7.87 -2.02 -20.50
C SER A 295 8.71 -1.93 -19.21
N VAL A 296 9.63 -2.87 -19.04
CA VAL A 296 10.53 -3.01 -17.90
C VAL A 296 11.93 -3.41 -18.40
N PRO A 297 13.03 -2.91 -17.80
CA PRO A 297 14.38 -3.40 -18.07
C PRO A 297 14.54 -4.82 -17.49
N ALA A 298 15.06 -5.78 -18.25
CA ALA A 298 15.04 -7.19 -17.84
C ALA A 298 16.02 -7.56 -16.70
N LYS A 299 17.11 -6.80 -16.54
CA LYS A 299 18.11 -7.00 -15.49
C LYS A 299 18.74 -5.68 -15.02
N GLN A 300 19.05 -5.61 -13.73
CA GLN A 300 19.83 -4.56 -13.08
C GLN A 300 20.81 -5.19 -12.07
N ARG A 301 21.84 -4.46 -11.64
CA ARG A 301 22.75 -4.89 -10.57
C ARG A 301 23.12 -3.72 -9.65
N VAL A 302 23.20 -3.98 -8.36
CA VAL A 302 23.52 -3.02 -7.30
C VAL A 302 24.50 -3.64 -6.29
N ALA A 303 25.23 -2.80 -5.55
CA ALA A 303 26.15 -3.23 -4.52
C ALA A 303 26.20 -2.23 -3.36
N GLY A 304 26.35 -2.70 -2.12
CA GLY A 304 26.51 -1.85 -0.93
C GLY A 304 26.91 -2.65 0.31
N THR A 305 27.16 -1.95 1.42
CA THR A 305 27.46 -2.58 2.72
C THR A 305 26.19 -3.12 3.39
N GLU A 306 26.35 -4.06 4.32
CA GLU A 306 25.27 -4.58 5.15
C GLU A 306 24.40 -3.47 5.78
N ASN A 307 23.09 -3.67 5.80
CA ASN A 307 22.08 -2.73 6.32
C ASN A 307 22.01 -1.37 5.57
N ALA A 308 22.73 -1.19 4.46
CA ALA A 308 22.63 0.03 3.64
C ALA A 308 21.28 0.13 2.93
N ARG A 309 20.76 1.36 2.81
CA ARG A 309 19.53 1.68 2.05
C ARG A 309 19.90 2.22 0.66
N LEU A 310 19.60 1.48 -0.40
CA LEU A 310 19.94 1.82 -1.78
C LEU A 310 18.68 2.09 -2.61
N ALA A 311 18.52 3.30 -3.13
CA ALA A 311 17.39 3.66 -4.00
C ALA A 311 17.45 2.92 -5.35
N LEU A 312 16.35 2.29 -5.73
CA LEU A 312 16.14 1.63 -7.01
C LEU A 312 15.44 2.58 -8.00
N ASN A 313 16.16 3.00 -9.04
CA ASN A 313 15.51 3.44 -10.27
C ASN A 313 15.30 2.25 -11.21
N LEU A 314 14.06 2.04 -11.65
CA LEU A 314 13.61 0.84 -12.36
C LEU A 314 13.07 1.10 -13.78
N ASP A 315 12.99 2.36 -14.21
CA ASP A 315 12.55 2.80 -15.56
C ASP A 315 11.25 2.12 -16.06
N ILE A 316 10.33 1.78 -15.15
CA ILE A 316 9.09 1.06 -15.46
C ILE A 316 8.07 1.99 -16.10
N THR A 317 7.52 1.57 -17.24
CA THR A 317 6.38 2.25 -17.88
C THR A 317 5.24 1.27 -18.14
N SER A 318 4.01 1.73 -17.94
CA SER A 318 2.79 0.96 -18.18
C SER A 318 1.70 1.81 -18.83
N ARG A 319 0.75 1.16 -19.51
CA ARG A 319 -0.45 1.79 -20.07
C ARG A 319 -1.37 2.38 -19.00
N TYR A 320 -1.33 1.81 -17.79
CA TYR A 320 -2.07 2.25 -16.61
C TYR A 320 -1.10 2.60 -15.49
N THR A 321 -1.51 3.47 -14.56
CA THR A 321 -0.67 3.88 -13.42
C THR A 321 -0.16 2.65 -12.67
N VAL A 322 1.15 2.55 -12.48
CA VAL A 322 1.78 1.51 -11.65
C VAL A 322 1.43 1.79 -10.19
N THR A 323 0.82 0.82 -9.51
CA THR A 323 0.35 0.93 -8.12
C THR A 323 1.25 0.21 -7.13
N GLY A 324 2.13 -0.68 -7.61
CA GLY A 324 3.05 -1.43 -6.75
C GLY A 324 4.02 -2.29 -7.56
N ILE A 325 4.91 -2.99 -6.86
CA ILE A 325 5.75 -4.05 -7.41
C ILE A 325 5.69 -5.23 -6.45
N SER A 326 5.31 -6.39 -6.95
CA SER A 326 5.45 -7.66 -6.24
C SER A 326 6.90 -8.12 -6.36
N TRP A 327 7.55 -8.38 -5.23
CA TRP A 327 8.94 -8.79 -5.13
C TRP A 327 9.06 -10.27 -4.75
N GLN A 328 10.03 -10.97 -5.33
CA GLN A 328 10.35 -12.37 -5.07
C GLN A 328 11.87 -12.52 -5.01
N GLY A 329 12.39 -13.04 -3.91
CA GLY A 329 13.84 -13.14 -3.69
C GLY A 329 14.12 -13.79 -2.35
N SER A 330 13.69 -15.04 -2.19
CA SER A 330 13.70 -15.75 -0.90
C SER A 330 15.08 -15.71 -0.22
N ASP A 331 16.18 -15.89 -0.97
CA ASP A 331 17.54 -15.76 -0.44
C ASP A 331 17.88 -14.35 0.09
N TYR A 332 17.35 -13.29 -0.54
CA TYR A 332 17.56 -11.89 -0.14
C TYR A 332 16.79 -11.57 1.15
N PHE A 333 15.50 -11.91 1.18
CA PHE A 333 14.63 -11.66 2.33
C PHE A 333 15.04 -12.51 3.55
N ALA A 334 15.35 -13.81 3.37
CA ALA A 334 15.83 -14.68 4.44
C ALA A 334 17.24 -14.32 4.96
N ALA A 335 18.02 -13.54 4.21
CA ALA A 335 19.26 -12.95 4.71
C ALA A 335 19.03 -11.73 5.63
N GLY A 336 17.80 -11.20 5.69
CA GLY A 336 17.44 -9.96 6.38
C GLY A 336 17.34 -8.74 5.48
N GLY A 337 17.25 -8.93 4.15
CA GLY A 337 17.08 -7.85 3.19
C GLY A 337 15.61 -7.47 3.01
N ASP A 338 15.35 -6.23 2.60
CA ASP A 338 13.98 -5.74 2.39
C ASP A 338 13.89 -4.81 1.16
N VAL A 339 12.68 -4.53 0.68
CA VAL A 339 12.37 -3.62 -0.44
C VAL A 339 11.21 -2.69 -0.06
N VAL A 340 11.54 -1.63 0.67
CA VAL A 340 10.56 -0.63 1.12
C VAL A 340 10.23 0.38 0.01
N PHE A 341 9.05 1.00 0.07
CA PHE A 341 8.66 2.10 -0.81
C PHE A 341 8.67 3.42 -0.02
N GLU A 342 9.66 4.26 -0.28
CA GLU A 342 9.91 5.53 0.44
C GLU A 342 10.10 6.67 -0.56
N ASN A 343 9.67 7.89 -0.23
CA ASN A 343 9.91 9.09 -1.05
C ASN A 343 9.51 8.93 -2.54
N ASN A 344 8.44 8.18 -2.80
CA ASN A 344 7.93 7.84 -4.14
C ASN A 344 8.90 7.00 -5.02
N GLY A 345 9.78 6.20 -4.40
CA GLY A 345 10.64 5.22 -5.06
C GLY A 345 10.80 3.94 -4.23
N TYR A 346 11.37 2.90 -4.84
CA TYR A 346 11.74 1.69 -4.10
C TYR A 346 13.15 1.85 -3.52
N VAL A 347 13.37 1.31 -2.33
CA VAL A 347 14.67 1.32 -1.64
C VAL A 347 14.97 -0.07 -1.13
N LEU A 348 16.12 -0.62 -1.53
CA LEU A 348 16.65 -1.88 -1.03
C LEU A 348 17.31 -1.64 0.33
N VAL A 349 16.85 -2.35 1.36
CA VAL A 349 17.57 -2.47 2.63
C VAL A 349 18.42 -3.71 2.54
N LEU A 350 19.74 -3.57 2.43
CA LEU A 350 20.62 -4.72 2.24
C LEU A 350 20.69 -5.60 3.51
N PRO A 351 20.69 -6.94 3.40
CA PRO A 351 20.79 -7.85 4.54
C PRO A 351 22.07 -7.67 5.36
N GLU A 352 22.12 -8.34 6.52
CA GLU A 352 23.36 -8.46 7.28
C GLU A 352 24.39 -9.32 6.54
N TRP A 353 25.65 -8.88 6.50
CA TRP A 353 26.72 -9.63 5.84
C TRP A 353 27.20 -10.76 6.74
N ARG A 354 27.37 -11.96 6.17
CA ARG A 354 27.71 -13.18 6.93
C ARG A 354 28.96 -13.82 6.35
N GLU A 355 30.01 -13.98 7.16
CA GLU A 355 31.33 -14.51 6.76
C GLU A 355 31.28 -15.82 5.96
N THR A 356 30.32 -16.69 6.29
CA THR A 356 30.15 -18.03 5.70
C THR A 356 29.19 -18.06 4.49
N ALA A 357 28.59 -16.92 4.11
CA ALA A 357 27.62 -16.83 3.03
C ALA A 357 28.24 -16.30 1.72
N ALA A 358 27.53 -16.47 0.61
CA ALA A 358 27.92 -15.90 -0.68
C ALA A 358 27.73 -14.37 -0.76
N ASN A 359 26.87 -13.81 0.10
CA ASN A 359 26.52 -12.38 0.18
C ASN A 359 26.14 -11.75 -1.18
N ARG A 360 25.66 -12.56 -2.12
CA ARG A 360 25.09 -12.14 -3.41
C ARG A 360 23.71 -12.77 -3.57
N TYR A 361 22.74 -11.93 -3.91
CA TYR A 361 21.33 -12.30 -3.97
C TYR A 361 20.73 -11.94 -5.33
N GLN A 362 19.56 -12.51 -5.62
CA GLN A 362 18.74 -12.23 -6.79
C GLN A 362 17.34 -11.85 -6.31
N LEU A 363 16.79 -10.79 -6.87
CA LEU A 363 15.47 -10.26 -6.53
C LEU A 363 14.68 -10.04 -7.83
N GLU A 364 13.71 -10.90 -8.10
CA GLU A 364 12.73 -10.72 -9.18
C GLU A 364 11.65 -9.72 -8.75
N GLY A 365 11.35 -8.76 -9.62
CA GLY A 365 10.24 -7.82 -9.48
C GLY A 365 9.20 -7.98 -10.58
N ARG A 366 7.93 -7.73 -10.23
CA ARG A 366 6.78 -7.68 -11.15
C ARG A 366 5.90 -6.49 -10.81
N ALA A 367 5.91 -5.46 -11.65
CA ALA A 367 5.08 -4.28 -11.45
C ALA A 367 3.59 -4.61 -11.60
N ILE A 368 2.78 -4.00 -10.75
CA ILE A 368 1.32 -4.09 -10.69
C ILE A 368 0.76 -2.75 -11.15
N ASP A 369 -0.28 -2.74 -11.98
CA ASP A 369 -1.00 -1.51 -12.35
C ASP A 369 -2.36 -1.36 -11.66
N ALA A 370 -2.97 -0.19 -11.80
CA ALA A 370 -4.31 0.14 -11.28
C ALA A 370 -5.48 -0.68 -11.90
N LYS A 371 -5.18 -1.71 -12.71
CA LYS A 371 -6.12 -2.72 -13.22
C LYS A 371 -5.72 -4.15 -12.84
N GLY A 372 -4.73 -4.32 -11.96
CA GLY A 372 -4.26 -5.61 -11.46
C GLY A 372 -3.44 -6.40 -12.48
N ASN A 373 -2.98 -5.78 -13.58
CA ASN A 373 -2.09 -6.46 -14.51
C ASN A 373 -0.67 -6.53 -13.94
N LEU A 374 0.02 -7.64 -14.22
CA LEU A 374 1.41 -7.85 -13.87
C LEU A 374 2.34 -7.60 -15.07
N SER A 375 3.50 -7.01 -14.82
CA SER A 375 4.59 -6.95 -15.78
C SER A 375 5.23 -8.33 -16.00
N PRO A 376 6.01 -8.50 -17.08
CA PRO A 376 7.06 -9.51 -17.11
C PRO A 376 7.98 -9.35 -15.89
N ALA A 377 8.62 -10.46 -15.49
CA ALA A 377 9.70 -10.45 -14.52
C ALA A 377 10.87 -9.56 -14.96
N PHE A 378 11.50 -8.89 -14.00
CA PHE A 378 12.82 -8.30 -14.12
C PHE A 378 13.66 -8.63 -12.88
N ASN A 379 14.97 -8.82 -13.04
CA ASN A 379 15.82 -9.28 -11.93
C ASN A 379 16.85 -8.22 -11.51
N ILE A 380 17.00 -8.04 -10.21
CA ILE A 380 18.07 -7.23 -9.61
C ILE A 380 19.08 -8.19 -8.98
N GLU A 381 20.34 -8.08 -9.40
CA GLU A 381 21.47 -8.77 -8.78
C GLU A 381 22.03 -7.88 -7.67
N ILE A 382 22.14 -8.39 -6.45
CA ILE A 382 22.46 -7.59 -5.26
C ILE A 382 23.73 -8.14 -4.62
N ASP A 383 24.83 -7.37 -4.62
CA ASP A 383 26.05 -7.69 -3.86
C ASP A 383 26.04 -6.97 -2.51
N VAL A 384 26.31 -7.70 -1.43
CA VAL A 384 26.37 -7.18 -0.06
C VAL A 384 27.79 -7.34 0.47
N LEU A 385 28.28 -6.28 1.11
CA LEU A 385 29.65 -6.16 1.62
C LEU A 385 29.63 -6.06 3.15
N ALA A 386 30.68 -6.53 3.82
CA ALA A 386 30.85 -6.37 5.26
C ALA A 386 30.89 -4.89 5.65
N MET A 387 30.52 -4.59 6.90
CA MET A 387 31.11 -3.46 7.62
C MET A 387 32.31 -4.00 8.41
N ASP A 388 33.48 -3.41 8.24
CA ASP A 388 34.73 -3.86 8.89
C ASP A 388 34.68 -3.71 10.43
N ILE A 389 33.73 -2.93 10.94
CA ILE A 389 33.38 -2.82 12.36
C ILE A 389 31.87 -2.51 12.56
N LYS A 390 31.23 -3.17 13.53
CA LYS A 390 29.81 -2.99 13.92
C LYS A 390 29.67 -2.92 15.46
N ILE A 391 28.71 -2.16 15.99
CA ILE A 391 28.53 -1.94 17.45
C ILE A 391 27.06 -1.93 17.91
N SER A 392 26.84 -2.12 19.21
CA SER A 392 25.53 -2.01 19.90
C SER A 392 25.64 -1.44 21.33
N LEU A 393 24.53 -1.00 21.90
CA LEU A 393 24.37 -0.52 23.28
C LEU A 393 23.26 -1.31 24.00
N ALA A 394 23.27 -1.36 25.33
CA ALA A 394 22.25 -2.06 26.12
C ALA A 394 20.95 -1.25 26.38
N GLY A 395 20.73 -0.15 25.66
CA GLY A 395 19.56 0.72 25.81
C GLY A 395 19.67 1.74 26.96
N ASP A 396 18.51 2.19 27.44
CA ASP A 396 18.36 3.40 28.26
C ASP A 396 18.77 3.24 29.74
N LEU A 397 19.13 4.37 30.38
CA LEU A 397 19.63 4.43 31.76
C LEU A 397 18.91 5.51 32.60
N LYS A 398 18.80 5.29 33.93
CA LYS A 398 18.26 6.28 34.90
C LYS A 398 18.97 6.22 36.26
N GLY A 399 19.21 7.36 36.92
CA GLY A 399 19.71 7.43 38.29
C GLY A 399 19.83 8.85 38.90
N GLU A 400 20.33 8.95 40.13
CA GLU A 400 20.58 10.24 40.80
C GLU A 400 21.83 10.95 40.27
N GLU A 401 21.89 12.28 40.39
CA GLU A 401 23.05 13.04 39.95
C GLU A 401 24.38 12.56 40.59
N GLY A 402 25.41 12.37 39.77
CA GLY A 402 26.72 11.84 40.17
C GLY A 402 26.80 10.30 40.29
N GLN A 403 25.72 9.55 40.09
CA GLN A 403 25.74 8.08 40.04
C GLN A 403 26.52 7.56 38.81
N SER A 404 27.05 6.33 38.86
CA SER A 404 27.73 5.67 37.74
C SER A 404 27.02 4.38 37.34
N LEU A 405 26.68 4.26 36.05
CA LEU A 405 25.86 3.17 35.48
C LEU A 405 26.55 2.54 34.25
N PRO A 406 26.47 1.22 34.02
CA PRO A 406 27.08 0.56 32.86
C PRO A 406 26.27 0.80 31.57
N LEU A 407 26.95 0.99 30.43
CA LEU A 407 26.32 1.26 29.11
C LEU A 407 26.10 0.00 28.24
N GLY A 408 26.83 -1.09 28.52
CA GLY A 408 26.79 -2.29 27.68
C GLY A 408 27.23 -2.08 26.22
N LEU A 409 28.12 -1.12 25.95
CA LEU A 409 28.69 -0.91 24.61
C LEU A 409 29.49 -2.14 24.18
N ASN A 410 29.08 -2.75 23.06
CA ASN A 410 29.72 -3.92 22.46
C ASN A 410 30.15 -3.65 21.00
N ALA A 411 31.15 -4.38 20.50
CA ALA A 411 31.70 -4.23 19.14
C ALA A 411 32.12 -5.57 18.51
N ARG A 412 31.82 -5.74 17.21
CA ARG A 412 32.27 -6.82 16.32
C ARG A 412 33.27 -6.26 15.30
N THR A 413 34.51 -6.74 15.32
CA THR A 413 35.53 -6.51 14.28
C THR A 413 36.69 -7.49 14.49
N GLU A 414 37.44 -7.82 13.43
CA GLU A 414 38.72 -8.55 13.54
C GLU A 414 39.89 -7.66 13.99
N LYS A 415 39.68 -6.34 14.00
CA LYS A 415 40.74 -5.32 14.19
C LYS A 415 40.78 -4.83 15.63
N ALA A 416 41.90 -4.23 16.03
CA ALA A 416 41.98 -3.59 17.34
C ALA A 416 41.12 -2.31 17.36
N ILE A 417 40.46 -2.00 18.47
CA ILE A 417 39.69 -0.76 18.60
C ILE A 417 40.64 0.43 18.68
N GLY A 418 40.50 1.39 17.75
CA GLY A 418 41.34 2.59 17.67
C GLY A 418 40.76 3.80 18.41
N LYS A 419 39.45 4.04 18.29
CA LYS A 419 38.76 5.20 18.88
C LYS A 419 37.30 4.88 19.22
N VAL A 420 36.78 5.44 20.31
CA VAL A 420 35.33 5.51 20.57
C VAL A 420 34.91 6.98 20.50
N GLU A 421 33.91 7.29 19.70
CA GLU A 421 33.38 8.63 19.47
C GLU A 421 31.98 8.76 20.07
N TRP A 422 31.86 9.59 21.10
CA TRP A 422 30.60 9.84 21.80
C TRP A 422 29.97 11.15 21.34
N ASP A 423 28.84 11.07 20.65
CA ASP A 423 27.99 12.20 20.28
C ASP A 423 26.84 12.30 21.30
N ALA A 424 27.12 13.01 22.39
CA ALA A 424 26.16 13.29 23.46
C ALA A 424 26.41 14.71 24.04
N PRO A 425 26.36 15.76 23.20
CA PRO A 425 26.85 17.09 23.57
C PRO A 425 26.12 17.67 24.78
N GLU A 426 24.81 17.45 24.92
CA GLU A 426 24.03 17.90 26.08
C GLU A 426 24.43 17.18 27.37
N PHE A 427 24.64 15.86 27.32
CA PHE A 427 25.06 15.05 28.47
C PHE A 427 26.43 15.47 28.99
N LEU A 428 27.38 15.68 28.07
CA LEU A 428 28.74 16.09 28.38
C LEU A 428 28.78 17.56 28.86
N ALA A 429 27.99 18.45 28.26
CA ALA A 429 27.86 19.85 28.71
C ALA A 429 27.20 19.98 30.09
N ALA A 430 26.25 19.10 30.42
CA ALA A 430 25.70 18.99 31.77
C ALA A 430 26.72 18.45 32.80
N GLY A 431 27.86 17.91 32.35
CA GLY A 431 28.94 17.40 33.22
C GLY A 431 29.01 15.87 33.36
N GLY A 432 28.18 15.14 32.60
CA GLY A 432 28.21 13.69 32.52
C GLY A 432 29.49 13.18 31.85
N LYS A 433 29.88 11.92 32.12
CA LYS A 433 31.17 11.37 31.65
C LYS A 433 31.06 9.91 31.22
N PHE A 434 31.71 9.57 30.12
CA PHE A 434 31.89 8.16 29.71
C PHE A 434 33.26 7.66 30.19
N VAL A 435 33.26 6.60 30.99
CA VAL A 435 34.46 6.05 31.63
C VAL A 435 34.59 4.58 31.28
N GLN A 436 35.69 4.20 30.63
CA GLN A 436 36.02 2.79 30.42
C GLN A 436 36.49 2.18 31.74
N THR A 437 35.79 1.14 32.22
CA THR A 437 36.05 0.52 33.53
C THR A 437 37.17 -0.52 33.48
N ARG A 438 37.41 -1.11 32.32
CA ARG A 438 38.51 -2.04 32.01
C ARG A 438 38.74 -2.09 30.49
N THR A 439 39.98 -2.30 30.08
CA THR A 439 40.34 -2.50 28.67
C THR A 439 39.63 -3.73 28.10
N ALA A 440 39.17 -3.65 26.85
CA ALA A 440 38.62 -4.81 26.14
C ALA A 440 39.68 -5.92 25.99
N GLN A 441 39.23 -7.18 26.01
CA GLN A 441 40.06 -8.36 25.80
C GLN A 441 39.77 -8.96 24.40
N SER A 442 40.72 -9.71 23.85
CA SER A 442 40.66 -10.24 22.47
C SER A 442 39.56 -11.27 22.20
N ASP A 443 38.84 -11.67 23.25
CA ASP A 443 37.74 -12.63 23.28
C ASP A 443 36.42 -12.01 23.79
N GLY A 444 36.42 -10.72 24.14
CA GLY A 444 35.28 -10.04 24.75
C GLY A 444 34.71 -8.94 23.85
N TYR A 445 33.52 -9.17 23.27
CA TYR A 445 32.79 -8.18 22.48
C TYR A 445 32.52 -6.86 23.23
N SER A 446 32.55 -6.83 24.57
CA SER A 446 32.21 -5.64 25.35
C SER A 446 33.37 -4.67 25.56
N LEU A 447 33.12 -3.39 25.27
CA LEU A 447 34.08 -2.30 25.46
C LEU A 447 34.05 -1.72 26.90
N ASN A 448 33.15 -2.20 27.76
CA ASN A 448 33.14 -1.97 29.22
C ASN A 448 33.09 -0.49 29.67
N TYR A 449 32.29 0.33 28.99
CA TYR A 449 32.04 1.73 29.37
C TYR A 449 30.88 1.89 30.37
N ASN A 450 31.03 2.85 31.28
CA ASN A 450 29.99 3.38 32.16
C ASN A 450 29.69 4.85 31.82
N ALA A 451 28.45 5.27 32.03
CA ALA A 451 28.03 6.66 32.10
C ALA A 451 27.97 7.12 33.57
N VAL A 452 28.69 8.21 33.90
CA VAL A 452 28.57 8.93 35.17
C VAL A 452 27.60 10.10 34.95
N LEU A 453 26.54 10.17 35.74
CA LEU A 453 25.42 11.08 35.55
C LEU A 453 25.76 12.53 35.96
N PRO A 454 25.34 13.55 35.19
CA PRO A 454 25.51 14.96 35.54
C PRO A 454 24.66 15.38 36.76
N PRO A 455 24.87 16.61 37.30
CA PRO A 455 23.87 17.35 38.07
C PRO A 455 22.49 17.41 37.41
N TYR A 456 21.45 17.47 38.25
CA TYR A 456 20.07 17.60 37.85
C TYR A 456 19.64 19.07 37.66
N GLN A 457 18.64 19.30 36.82
CA GLN A 457 18.12 20.60 36.46
C GLN A 457 16.60 20.63 36.71
N PRO A 458 16.09 21.20 37.83
CA PRO A 458 14.66 21.12 38.19
C PRO A 458 13.69 21.64 37.12
N ASP A 459 14.05 22.71 36.42
CA ASP A 459 13.30 23.30 35.31
C ASP A 459 13.96 23.02 33.94
N GLY A 460 14.86 22.04 33.86
CA GLY A 460 15.72 21.78 32.70
C GLY A 460 15.67 20.35 32.15
N LYS A 461 16.54 20.06 31.18
CA LYS A 461 16.51 18.80 30.42
C LYS A 461 17.29 17.71 31.14
N ASN A 462 16.60 16.90 31.93
CA ASN A 462 17.19 15.75 32.64
C ASN A 462 17.22 14.46 31.82
N GLU A 463 16.86 14.54 30.54
CA GLU A 463 16.83 13.43 29.60
C GLU A 463 17.77 13.71 28.42
N TYR A 464 18.84 12.92 28.31
CA TYR A 464 19.92 13.16 27.36
C TYR A 464 19.98 12.06 26.31
N ALA A 465 20.05 12.45 25.04
CA ALA A 465 20.32 11.51 23.95
C ALA A 465 21.82 11.15 23.92
N LEU A 466 22.11 9.88 23.72
CA LEU A 466 23.43 9.31 23.54
C LEU A 466 23.54 8.72 22.15
N ARG A 467 24.57 9.11 21.40
CA ARG A 467 25.00 8.44 20.17
C ARG A 467 26.46 8.03 20.30
N VAL A 468 26.82 6.90 19.73
CA VAL A 468 28.20 6.41 19.71
C VAL A 468 28.57 5.82 18.37
N LYS A 469 29.83 6.01 17.98
CA LYS A 469 30.53 5.29 16.92
C LYS A 469 31.86 4.77 17.44
N VAL A 470 32.41 3.76 16.78
CA VAL A 470 33.72 3.21 17.08
C VAL A 470 34.53 3.12 15.78
N THR A 471 35.78 3.54 15.85
CA THR A 471 36.78 3.40 14.77
C THR A 471 37.76 2.30 15.15
N ASP A 472 38.11 1.43 14.21
CA ASP A 472 39.17 0.44 14.41
C ASP A 472 40.58 1.04 14.22
N SER A 473 41.60 0.18 14.26
CA SER A 473 43.02 0.52 14.09
C SER A 473 43.44 0.79 12.65
N GLU A 474 42.59 0.48 11.66
CA GLU A 474 42.87 0.68 10.23
C GLU A 474 42.12 1.91 9.66
N GLY A 475 41.15 2.44 10.40
CA GLY A 475 40.42 3.68 10.12
C GLY A 475 38.95 3.46 9.75
N ASN A 476 38.45 2.23 9.82
CA ASN A 476 37.07 1.89 9.47
C ASN A 476 36.13 2.33 10.61
N VAL A 477 34.97 2.87 10.27
CA VAL A 477 34.02 3.48 11.22
C VAL A 477 32.71 2.70 11.27
N SER A 478 32.23 2.43 12.48
CA SER A 478 31.02 1.63 12.72
C SER A 478 29.72 2.34 12.34
N ASN A 479 28.63 1.57 12.39
CA ASN A 479 27.29 2.11 12.55
C ASN A 479 27.22 3.02 13.79
N THR A 480 26.26 3.95 13.80
CA THR A 480 25.85 4.62 15.04
C THR A 480 25.06 3.62 15.89
N ALA A 481 25.25 3.64 17.22
CA ALA A 481 24.30 3.09 18.18
C ALA A 481 23.76 4.23 19.07
N GLU A 482 22.50 4.14 19.49
CA GLU A 482 21.79 5.23 20.19
C GLU A 482 21.10 4.73 21.48
N ALA A 483 20.97 5.61 22.49
CA ALA A 483 20.27 5.35 23.75
C ALA A 483 19.88 6.67 24.46
N LYS A 484 19.14 6.60 25.57
CA LYS A 484 18.72 7.73 26.42
C LYS A 484 19.22 7.60 27.86
N ILE A 485 19.52 8.72 28.51
CA ILE A 485 19.98 8.76 29.92
C ILE A 485 19.14 9.77 30.74
N VAL A 486 18.66 9.37 31.93
CA VAL A 486 17.75 10.16 32.78
C VAL A 486 18.32 10.40 34.20
N VAL A 487 18.08 11.58 34.80
CA VAL A 487 18.78 12.09 36.01
C VAL A 487 17.83 12.63 37.10
N GLU A 488 18.21 12.66 38.39
CA GLU A 488 17.39 13.05 39.58
C GLU A 488 18.14 13.93 40.67
N PRO A 489 17.45 14.77 41.50
CA PRO A 489 17.98 15.99 42.20
C PRO A 489 18.72 15.96 43.57
N ARG A 490 19.53 17.02 43.84
CA ARG A 490 20.03 17.47 45.18
C ARG A 490 19.32 18.72 45.78
N SER A 491 19.91 19.34 46.83
CA SER A 491 19.13 19.95 47.95
C SER A 491 19.18 21.48 48.23
N VAL A 492 20.01 22.31 47.57
CA VAL A 492 20.03 23.79 47.74
C VAL A 492 20.27 24.47 46.38
N VAL A 493 19.47 25.50 46.05
CA VAL A 493 19.41 26.12 44.71
C VAL A 493 19.42 27.66 44.79
N LEU A 494 20.14 28.31 43.87
CA LEU A 494 20.21 29.76 43.65
C LEU A 494 19.95 30.05 42.16
N THR A 495 19.28 31.16 41.82
CA THR A 495 18.87 31.45 40.43
C THR A 495 18.95 32.94 40.08
N LEU A 496 19.39 33.25 38.87
CA LEU A 496 19.48 34.58 38.24
C LEU A 496 18.89 34.55 36.81
N PRO A 497 18.47 35.70 36.24
CA PRO A 497 18.17 35.81 34.81
C PRO A 497 19.46 35.74 33.96
N PRO A 498 19.41 35.24 32.71
CA PRO A 498 20.61 35.06 31.89
C PRO A 498 21.22 36.36 31.33
N THR A 499 20.39 37.34 30.97
CA THR A 499 20.82 38.62 30.38
C THR A 499 19.96 39.80 30.87
N ILE A 500 20.53 41.01 30.87
CA ILE A 500 19.83 42.27 31.16
C ILE A 500 20.54 43.45 30.47
N SER A 501 19.89 44.11 29.50
CA SER A 501 20.50 45.17 28.66
C SER A 501 19.97 46.57 28.96
N GLY A 502 20.65 47.59 28.44
CA GLY A 502 20.25 49.00 28.54
C GLY A 502 21.07 49.89 27.61
N ASN A 503 20.97 51.21 27.77
CA ASN A 503 21.77 52.16 27.01
C ASN A 503 22.95 52.70 27.84
N GLU A 504 23.85 53.44 27.21
CA GLU A 504 25.05 53.95 27.88
C GLU A 504 24.73 54.85 29.10
N GLY A 505 25.17 54.42 30.29
CA GLY A 505 25.06 55.18 31.55
C GLY A 505 23.85 54.88 32.46
N GLU A 506 23.04 53.86 32.17
CA GLU A 506 21.76 53.56 32.86
C GLU A 506 21.91 52.78 34.20
N ARG A 507 21.02 52.95 35.21
CA ARG A 507 21.06 52.17 36.49
C ARG A 507 19.85 51.24 36.62
N ILE A 508 20.09 49.95 36.90
CA ILE A 508 19.12 48.85 36.84
C ILE A 508 19.19 47.93 38.09
N LYS A 509 18.14 47.13 38.31
CA LYS A 509 18.06 46.14 39.43
C LYS A 509 18.41 44.74 38.95
N LEU A 510 19.13 43.96 39.75
CA LEU A 510 19.35 42.53 39.52
C LEU A 510 18.38 41.69 40.36
N PRO A 511 17.40 40.97 39.77
CA PRO A 511 16.54 40.04 40.50
C PRO A 511 17.23 38.69 40.73
N LEU A 512 17.08 38.13 41.93
CA LEU A 512 17.60 36.82 42.32
C LEU A 512 16.56 36.02 43.11
N LYS A 513 16.64 34.69 43.08
CA LYS A 513 15.82 33.76 43.86
C LYS A 513 16.70 32.72 44.53
N VAL A 514 16.40 32.33 45.77
CA VAL A 514 17.07 31.24 46.49
C VAL A 514 16.02 30.27 47.02
N ASP A 515 16.25 28.96 46.86
CA ASP A 515 15.42 27.88 47.39
C ASP A 515 16.32 26.90 48.15
N ALA A 516 16.12 26.81 49.46
CA ALA A 516 16.99 26.05 50.37
C ALA A 516 16.17 25.35 51.47
N LYS A 517 16.64 24.17 51.90
CA LYS A 517 16.04 23.41 53.01
C LYS A 517 16.44 23.92 54.41
N THR A 518 17.31 24.93 54.44
CA THR A 518 18.12 25.43 55.57
C THR A 518 18.39 26.92 55.38
N ALA A 519 18.76 27.66 56.44
CA ALA A 519 18.78 29.12 56.40
C ALA A 519 20.03 29.67 55.71
N ILE A 520 19.89 30.63 54.80
CA ILE A 520 21.02 31.27 54.10
C ILE A 520 21.75 32.26 55.02
N THR A 521 23.09 32.20 55.03
CA THR A 521 23.98 33.00 55.89
C THR A 521 24.89 33.98 55.13
N SER A 522 25.16 33.77 53.84
CA SER A 522 25.87 34.73 52.99
C SER A 522 25.44 34.69 51.52
N LEU A 523 25.63 35.83 50.83
CA LEU A 523 25.52 36.00 49.38
C LEU A 523 26.79 36.71 48.87
N ASP A 524 27.68 35.96 48.24
CA ASP A 524 28.97 36.42 47.72
C ASP A 524 28.84 36.75 46.21
N TRP A 525 29.59 37.75 45.70
CA TRP A 525 29.50 38.18 44.29
C TRP A 525 30.83 38.62 43.67
N GLU A 526 30.98 38.42 42.35
CA GLU A 526 32.13 38.83 41.54
C GLU A 526 31.70 39.43 40.19
N ALA A 527 32.29 40.57 39.78
CA ALA A 527 31.99 41.24 38.51
C ALA A 527 33.14 42.17 38.03
N PRO A 528 34.35 41.65 37.77
CA PRO A 528 35.55 42.47 37.57
C PRO A 528 35.47 43.41 36.35
N ASP A 529 35.11 42.89 35.17
CA ASP A 529 35.10 43.68 33.92
C ASP A 529 34.00 44.74 33.88
N PHE A 530 32.84 44.44 34.48
CA PHE A 530 31.72 45.39 34.63
C PHE A 530 32.16 46.64 35.39
N ILE A 531 32.86 46.45 36.51
CA ILE A 531 33.38 47.53 37.35
C ILE A 531 34.56 48.24 36.67
N ALA A 532 35.46 47.49 36.02
CA ALA A 532 36.61 48.06 35.30
C ALA A 532 36.22 48.99 34.12
N ARG A 533 35.01 48.84 33.56
CA ARG A 533 34.47 49.70 32.50
C ARG A 533 33.66 50.90 32.99
N GLY A 534 33.55 51.11 34.30
CA GLY A 534 32.81 52.22 34.91
C GLY A 534 31.41 51.86 35.40
N GLY A 535 31.01 50.59 35.32
CA GLY A 535 29.84 50.09 36.01
C GLY A 535 30.04 50.01 37.53
N SER A 536 28.96 49.76 38.27
CA SER A 536 29.01 49.62 39.74
C SER A 536 27.93 48.70 40.27
N ILE A 537 28.21 48.03 41.39
CA ILE A 537 27.30 47.09 42.07
C ILE A 537 27.12 47.50 43.54
N SER A 538 25.89 47.42 44.04
CA SER A 538 25.56 47.66 45.46
C SER A 538 24.53 46.66 45.99
N VAL A 539 24.67 46.24 47.25
CA VAL A 539 23.76 45.31 47.94
C VAL A 539 23.10 46.02 49.12
N GLU A 540 21.78 46.04 49.17
CA GLU A 540 20.96 46.75 50.16
C GLU A 540 19.75 45.86 50.51
N ASN A 541 19.55 45.51 51.79
CA ASN A 541 18.43 44.67 52.28
C ASN A 541 18.15 43.45 51.37
N ASP A 542 19.13 42.56 51.28
CA ASP A 542 19.09 41.31 50.50
C ASP A 542 18.81 41.49 48.99
N THR A 543 19.02 42.69 48.46
CA THR A 543 18.75 43.08 47.06
C THR A 543 20.00 43.66 46.38
N VAL A 544 20.24 43.30 45.11
CA VAL A 544 21.42 43.74 44.32
C VAL A 544 21.04 44.72 43.20
N TRP A 545 21.88 45.73 42.97
CA TRP A 545 21.69 46.79 41.96
C TRP A 545 22.95 47.01 41.12
N LEU A 546 22.78 47.46 39.87
CA LEU A 546 23.83 47.57 38.84
C LEU A 546 23.78 48.95 38.13
N THR A 547 24.91 49.49 37.68
CA THR A 547 24.97 50.70 36.81
C THR A 547 25.78 50.41 35.54
N LEU A 548 25.30 50.81 34.36
CA LEU A 548 25.85 50.48 33.04
C LEU A 548 26.93 51.46 32.57
N PRO A 549 27.98 50.98 31.87
CA PRO A 549 29.05 51.82 31.32
C PRO A 549 28.67 52.45 29.96
N ALA A 550 29.61 53.22 29.38
CA ALA A 550 29.45 53.88 28.09
C ALA A 550 29.63 52.95 26.88
N TRP A 551 29.00 53.26 25.73
CA TRP A 551 29.12 52.45 24.53
C TRP A 551 30.44 52.70 23.80
N SER A 552 31.14 51.62 23.50
CA SER A 552 32.43 51.64 22.83
C SER A 552 32.38 50.76 21.60
N GLN A 553 32.47 51.38 20.42
CA GLN A 553 32.52 50.69 19.13
C GLN A 553 33.70 49.68 19.01
N ASN A 554 34.71 49.81 19.88
CA ASN A 554 35.96 49.04 19.84
C ASN A 554 36.26 48.28 21.17
N SER A 555 35.26 48.00 22.00
CA SER A 555 35.41 47.05 23.11
C SER A 555 34.14 46.26 23.37
N VAL A 556 34.24 45.19 24.16
CA VAL A 556 33.07 44.44 24.63
C VAL A 556 32.14 45.39 25.38
N ASN A 557 30.87 45.41 25.01
CA ASN A 557 29.80 46.17 25.65
C ASN A 557 28.85 45.25 26.43
N GLU A 558 29.29 44.02 26.69
CA GLU A 558 28.60 42.93 27.37
C GLU A 558 29.42 42.49 28.58
N PHE A 559 28.82 42.42 29.78
CA PHE A 559 29.56 42.19 31.02
C PHE A 559 28.94 41.12 31.93
N ALA A 560 29.80 40.23 32.47
CA ALA A 560 29.41 39.13 33.33
C ALA A 560 29.39 39.51 34.82
N ILE A 561 28.37 39.02 35.55
CA ILE A 561 28.21 39.19 37.01
C ILE A 561 27.82 37.83 37.62
N THR A 562 28.58 37.35 38.61
CA THR A 562 28.43 36.01 39.22
C THR A 562 28.10 36.11 40.72
N LEU A 563 27.16 35.29 41.21
CA LEU A 563 26.76 35.20 42.63
C LEU A 563 26.81 33.76 43.16
N THR A 564 26.99 33.58 44.48
CA THR A 564 26.90 32.29 45.20
C THR A 564 26.26 32.46 46.59
N ALA A 565 25.48 31.49 47.06
CA ALA A 565 24.84 31.49 48.39
C ALA A 565 25.40 30.37 49.29
N THR A 566 25.48 30.62 50.61
CA THR A 566 25.89 29.63 51.63
C THR A 566 24.81 29.49 52.72
N ASP A 567 24.52 28.27 53.18
CA ASP A 567 23.55 28.00 54.27
C ASP A 567 24.19 27.95 55.68
N ASP A 568 23.37 27.76 56.71
CA ASP A 568 23.76 27.69 58.13
C ASP A 568 24.43 26.36 58.52
N GLN A 569 24.45 25.39 57.62
CA GLN A 569 25.22 24.15 57.70
C GLN A 569 26.47 24.17 56.80
N ASN A 570 26.78 25.33 56.21
CA ASN A 570 27.91 25.59 55.30
C ASN A 570 27.86 24.79 53.98
N HIS A 571 26.68 24.32 53.58
CA HIS A 571 26.42 23.93 52.18
C HIS A 571 26.41 25.18 51.31
N ARG A 572 26.83 25.04 50.04
CA ARG A 572 26.87 26.14 49.07
C ARG A 572 26.00 25.81 47.87
N SER A 573 25.33 26.82 47.31
CA SER A 573 24.75 26.72 45.98
C SER A 573 25.86 26.56 44.94
N ALA A 574 25.51 26.13 43.73
CA ALA A 574 26.34 26.45 42.57
C ALA A 574 26.44 27.98 42.40
N SER A 575 27.54 28.44 41.79
CA SER A 575 27.66 29.83 41.35
C SER A 575 26.82 30.06 40.09
N VAL A 576 26.13 31.19 40.00
CA VAL A 576 25.26 31.55 38.87
C VAL A 576 25.61 32.92 38.31
N THR A 577 25.49 33.11 36.99
CA THR A 577 26.02 34.27 36.25
C THR A 577 24.99 34.90 35.32
N THR A 578 25.06 36.23 35.11
CA THR A 578 24.23 37.02 34.17
C THR A 578 25.09 37.95 33.29
N GLN A 579 24.57 38.42 32.14
CA GLN A 579 25.29 39.23 31.13
C GLN A 579 24.58 40.56 30.76
N VAL A 580 25.32 41.60 30.33
CA VAL A 580 24.82 43.01 30.32
C VAL A 580 25.25 43.90 29.11
N SER A 581 24.38 44.25 28.13
CA SER A 581 24.72 44.56 26.68
C SER A 581 24.32 45.93 26.01
N VAL A 582 24.99 46.36 24.89
CA VAL A 582 24.73 47.56 23.98
C VAL A 582 25.37 47.50 22.51
N SER A 583 24.92 48.20 21.41
CA SER A 583 25.46 48.09 19.97
C SER A 583 25.23 49.23 18.88
N SER A 584 25.88 49.23 17.66
CA SER A 584 25.67 50.14 16.44
C SER A 584 26.40 49.72 15.07
N ALA A 585 26.23 50.39 13.87
CA ALA A 585 26.65 49.90 12.49
C ALA A 585 26.82 50.89 11.23
N SER A 586 27.04 50.35 9.96
CA SER A 586 26.91 50.90 8.51
C SER A 586 28.15 51.42 7.67
N ILE A 587 28.36 51.52 6.29
CA ILE A 587 27.84 51.02 4.93
C ILE A 587 28.82 51.35 3.69
N SER A 588 28.57 51.03 2.36
CA SER A 588 29.54 51.15 1.16
C SER A 588 28.99 51.25 -0.37
N PHE A 589 29.79 51.07 -1.48
CA PHE A 589 29.55 51.50 -2.94
C PHE A 589 30.08 50.62 -4.19
N THR A 590 29.49 50.70 -5.44
CA THR A 590 29.91 50.15 -6.82
C THR A 590 29.25 50.77 -8.14
N LEU A 591 29.64 50.36 -9.39
CA LEU A 591 29.03 50.63 -10.76
C LEU A 591 29.38 49.55 -11.86
N GLU A 592 28.71 49.55 -13.04
CA GLU A 592 28.77 48.63 -14.22
C GLU A 592 29.58 49.13 -15.47
N ASP A 593 29.83 48.25 -16.47
CA ASP A 593 30.83 48.44 -17.56
C ASP A 593 30.35 48.65 -19.03
N SER A 594 29.17 48.20 -19.50
CA SER A 594 28.72 48.51 -20.89
C SER A 594 27.24 48.21 -21.18
N VAL A 595 26.64 48.93 -22.13
CA VAL A 595 25.23 48.77 -22.58
C VAL A 595 25.09 48.96 -24.10
N ALA A 596 23.96 48.56 -24.69
CA ALA A 596 23.61 48.80 -26.09
C ALA A 596 22.09 48.98 -26.24
N GLY A 597 21.65 49.75 -27.24
CA GLY A 597 20.24 50.00 -27.51
C GLY A 597 19.96 50.49 -28.94
N VAL A 598 18.86 51.21 -29.12
CA VAL A 598 18.32 51.61 -30.42
C VAL A 598 18.18 53.15 -30.60
N SER A 599 18.16 53.61 -31.86
CA SER A 599 17.96 55.01 -32.37
C SER A 599 16.92 55.92 -31.67
N GLY A 600 17.17 56.34 -30.43
CA GLY A 600 16.31 57.27 -29.68
C GLY A 600 15.66 56.69 -28.43
N GLU A 601 16.03 55.46 -28.06
CA GLU A 601 15.73 54.85 -26.75
C GLU A 601 16.40 55.61 -25.59
N GLU A 602 15.90 55.46 -24.37
CA GLU A 602 16.50 56.02 -23.16
C GLU A 602 16.82 54.93 -22.13
N ILE A 603 18.11 54.79 -21.80
CA ILE A 603 18.68 53.68 -21.03
C ILE A 603 19.04 54.11 -19.61
N THR A 604 18.52 53.45 -18.58
CA THR A 604 18.82 53.80 -17.17
C THR A 604 20.00 53.00 -16.60
N LEU A 605 20.83 53.66 -15.79
CA LEU A 605 21.99 53.12 -15.08
C LEU A 605 21.85 53.32 -13.55
N SER A 606 22.30 52.35 -12.76
CA SER A 606 22.09 52.32 -11.29
C SER A 606 23.38 52.07 -10.47
N PRO A 607 24.34 53.01 -10.43
CA PRO A 607 25.49 52.94 -9.52
C PRO A 607 25.04 52.87 -8.05
N GLN A 608 25.55 51.89 -7.30
CA GLN A 608 25.14 51.64 -5.92
C GLN A 608 26.03 52.43 -4.96
N ALA A 609 25.51 53.40 -4.23
CA ALA A 609 26.31 54.21 -3.31
C ALA A 609 25.67 54.38 -1.93
N SER A 610 26.43 54.13 -0.87
CA SER A 610 26.07 54.45 0.51
C SER A 610 27.31 54.75 1.35
N ALA A 611 27.16 55.58 2.38
CA ALA A 611 28.21 56.01 3.32
C ALA A 611 27.57 56.44 4.65
N GLN A 612 28.31 56.46 5.77
CA GLN A 612 27.73 56.67 7.11
C GLN A 612 27.08 58.07 7.29
N ALA A 613 27.52 59.08 6.53
CA ALA A 613 26.90 60.41 6.51
C ALA A 613 25.82 60.58 5.41
N GLY A 614 25.52 59.52 4.66
CA GLY A 614 24.72 59.57 3.44
C GLY A 614 25.49 60.08 2.22
N ILE A 615 25.06 59.69 1.03
CA ILE A 615 25.66 60.09 -0.26
C ILE A 615 25.12 61.45 -0.71
N ASP A 616 26.01 62.28 -1.27
CA ASP A 616 25.76 63.60 -1.85
C ASP A 616 25.35 63.49 -3.33
N ARG A 617 26.29 63.06 -4.19
CA ARG A 617 26.13 63.03 -5.65
C ARG A 617 27.00 61.96 -6.32
N ILE A 618 26.67 61.65 -7.58
CA ILE A 618 27.54 60.90 -8.51
C ILE A 618 27.82 61.76 -9.75
N GLU A 619 29.08 61.85 -10.15
CA GLU A 619 29.59 62.84 -11.13
C GLU A 619 30.09 62.14 -12.40
N TRP A 620 29.55 62.50 -13.58
CA TRP A 620 29.72 61.77 -14.86
C TRP A 620 30.44 62.58 -15.97
N GLN A 621 31.13 61.89 -16.88
CA GLN A 621 31.89 62.49 -18.02
C GLN A 621 31.71 61.66 -19.32
N ALA A 622 31.34 62.28 -20.46
CA ALA A 622 30.90 61.54 -21.68
C ALA A 622 30.83 62.36 -23.01
N ASP A 623 31.77 63.27 -23.28
CA ASP A 623 31.64 64.34 -24.30
C ASP A 623 31.24 63.89 -25.74
N ALA A 624 31.71 62.73 -26.19
CA ALA A 624 31.40 62.19 -27.52
C ALA A 624 29.94 61.72 -27.66
N PHE A 625 29.36 61.20 -26.57
CA PHE A 625 27.96 60.76 -26.53
C PHE A 625 27.00 61.94 -26.65
N PHE A 626 27.29 63.03 -25.92
CA PHE A 626 26.51 64.27 -25.96
C PHE A 626 26.55 64.92 -27.34
N SER A 627 27.72 64.97 -27.97
CA SER A 627 27.93 65.59 -29.29
C SER A 627 27.15 64.91 -30.42
N ALA A 628 26.81 63.62 -30.28
CA ALA A 628 26.00 62.89 -31.26
C ALA A 628 24.48 63.18 -31.18
N GLY A 629 24.04 63.82 -30.08
CA GLY A 629 22.64 64.07 -29.73
C GLY A 629 22.15 63.32 -28.49
N GLY A 630 22.99 62.46 -27.88
CA GLY A 630 22.65 61.75 -26.64
C GLY A 630 22.70 62.66 -25.41
N LYS A 631 22.18 62.18 -24.27
CA LYS A 631 22.14 62.94 -23.00
C LYS A 631 22.31 62.03 -21.81
N VAL A 632 22.96 62.51 -20.75
CA VAL A 632 22.94 61.88 -19.42
C VAL A 632 22.17 62.79 -18.47
N THR A 633 21.08 62.31 -17.89
CA THR A 633 20.25 63.04 -16.93
C THR A 633 20.18 62.27 -15.61
N SER A 634 20.34 62.96 -14.48
CA SER A 634 20.14 62.31 -13.17
C SER A 634 18.65 62.23 -12.86
N ASN A 635 18.18 61.03 -12.52
CA ASN A 635 16.79 60.75 -12.18
C ASN A 635 16.55 60.72 -10.66
N GLY A 636 17.58 60.98 -9.86
CA GLY A 636 17.59 60.88 -8.40
C GLY A 636 18.98 60.53 -7.87
N LYS A 637 19.14 60.46 -6.55
CA LYS A 637 20.46 60.47 -5.88
C LYS A 637 21.49 59.43 -6.35
N ASN A 638 21.05 58.27 -6.84
CA ASN A 638 21.91 57.17 -7.32
C ASN A 638 21.49 56.62 -8.72
N GLY A 639 20.70 57.35 -9.52
CA GLY A 639 20.16 56.84 -10.80
C GLY A 639 20.28 57.83 -11.96
N TYR A 640 20.63 57.33 -13.15
CA TYR A 640 20.96 58.15 -14.33
C TYR A 640 20.36 57.58 -15.63
N SER A 641 19.69 58.42 -16.41
CA SER A 641 19.16 58.12 -17.76
C SER A 641 20.16 58.49 -18.85
N LEU A 642 20.28 57.66 -19.89
CA LEU A 642 21.03 57.88 -21.12
C LEU A 642 20.08 57.91 -22.32
N SER A 643 19.64 59.09 -22.76
CA SER A 643 18.92 59.22 -24.03
C SER A 643 19.92 58.93 -25.17
N LEU A 644 19.68 57.91 -25.99
CA LEU A 644 20.54 57.54 -27.11
C LEU A 644 20.34 58.48 -28.31
N PRO A 645 21.40 58.81 -29.07
CA PRO A 645 21.27 59.55 -30.31
C PRO A 645 20.58 58.70 -31.39
N LEU A 646 19.96 59.34 -32.39
CA LEU A 646 19.37 58.62 -33.53
C LEU A 646 20.47 57.90 -34.35
N TRP A 647 20.25 56.62 -34.64
CA TRP A 647 21.10 55.76 -35.46
C TRP A 647 21.20 56.31 -36.88
N LYS A 648 22.44 56.45 -37.34
CA LYS A 648 22.73 56.91 -38.70
C LYS A 648 23.36 55.75 -39.46
N LYS A 649 22.81 55.46 -40.64
CA LYS A 649 23.12 54.24 -41.42
C LYS A 649 24.58 54.12 -41.83
N ASP A 650 25.27 55.26 -41.94
CA ASP A 650 26.67 55.39 -42.38
C ASP A 650 27.54 55.99 -41.26
N SER A 651 27.39 55.48 -40.03
CA SER A 651 28.03 55.96 -38.79
C SER A 651 28.44 54.79 -37.88
N ASP A 652 29.46 54.98 -37.03
CA ASP A 652 30.01 53.96 -36.13
C ASP A 652 29.17 53.76 -34.85
N ASN A 653 28.36 54.76 -34.47
CA ASN A 653 27.26 54.65 -33.50
C ASN A 653 27.62 54.05 -32.11
N ARG A 654 28.87 54.21 -31.63
CA ARG A 654 29.36 53.75 -30.30
C ARG A 654 30.07 54.87 -29.51
N TYR A 655 29.97 54.83 -28.16
CA TYR A 655 30.37 55.93 -27.24
C TYR A 655 30.87 55.42 -25.87
N THR A 656 31.49 56.26 -25.04
CA THR A 656 32.11 55.88 -23.73
C THR A 656 31.86 56.93 -22.64
N LEU A 657 31.67 56.51 -21.38
CA LEU A 657 31.30 57.33 -20.20
C LEU A 657 32.10 56.95 -18.93
N ARG A 658 32.11 57.82 -17.89
CA ARG A 658 32.76 57.61 -16.57
C ARG A 658 31.94 58.17 -15.40
N ALA A 659 32.09 57.67 -14.16
CA ALA A 659 31.34 58.15 -12.96
C ALA A 659 32.08 58.03 -11.61
N THR A 660 31.82 58.94 -10.63
CA THR A 660 32.39 58.91 -9.24
C THR A 660 31.35 59.30 -8.19
N ALA A 661 31.22 58.61 -7.04
CA ALA A 661 30.31 59.01 -5.95
C ALA A 661 31.00 59.83 -4.83
N TRP A 662 30.21 60.59 -4.08
CA TRP A 662 30.64 61.45 -2.98
C TRP A 662 29.65 61.42 -1.80
N ASP A 663 30.11 61.59 -0.57
CA ASP A 663 29.27 61.70 0.63
C ASP A 663 28.98 63.14 1.08
N THR A 664 27.99 63.34 1.95
CA THR A 664 27.55 64.69 2.40
C THR A 664 28.59 65.46 3.22
N GLN A 665 29.66 64.79 3.66
CA GLN A 665 30.82 65.40 4.32
C GLN A 665 31.98 65.65 3.34
N GLY A 666 31.75 65.45 2.04
CA GLY A 666 32.72 65.68 0.97
C GLY A 666 33.69 64.52 0.71
N ARG A 667 33.43 63.32 1.23
CA ARG A 667 34.31 62.15 1.08
C ARG A 667 33.93 61.35 -0.17
N SER A 668 34.86 61.21 -1.12
CA SER A 668 34.63 60.49 -2.38
C SER A 668 34.74 58.97 -2.24
N SER A 669 33.97 58.24 -3.06
CA SER A 669 34.25 56.87 -3.44
C SER A 669 35.35 56.80 -4.53
N ALA A 670 35.59 55.61 -5.08
CA ALA A 670 36.34 55.45 -6.33
C ALA A 670 35.52 55.85 -7.58
N THR A 671 36.22 56.05 -8.70
CA THR A 671 35.71 56.36 -10.04
C THR A 671 35.69 55.12 -10.94
N LEU A 672 34.64 54.93 -11.75
CA LEU A 672 34.39 53.76 -12.61
C LEU A 672 33.98 54.21 -14.05
N SER A 673 33.84 53.30 -15.04
CA SER A 673 33.71 53.68 -16.48
C SER A 673 33.01 52.64 -17.38
N MET A 674 32.35 53.07 -18.47
CA MET A 674 31.54 52.20 -19.34
C MET A 674 31.42 52.60 -20.84
N THR A 675 30.84 51.73 -21.68
CA THR A 675 30.65 51.91 -23.15
C THR A 675 29.19 51.70 -23.63
N VAL A 676 28.76 52.34 -24.74
CA VAL A 676 27.37 52.39 -25.25
C VAL A 676 27.30 52.21 -26.79
N GLU A 677 26.29 51.49 -27.32
CA GLU A 677 26.02 51.26 -28.77
C GLU A 677 24.56 51.58 -29.19
N VAL A 678 24.30 51.92 -30.47
CA VAL A 678 22.97 52.25 -31.04
C VAL A 678 22.62 51.44 -32.33
N ARG A 679 21.33 51.10 -32.56
CA ARG A 679 20.81 50.19 -33.62
C ARG A 679 19.48 50.68 -34.33
N PRO A 680 19.08 50.12 -35.50
CA PRO A 680 17.91 50.55 -36.33
C PRO A 680 16.52 50.03 -35.85
N ALA A 681 15.46 50.13 -36.70
CA ALA A 681 14.03 49.98 -36.33
C ALA A 681 13.16 49.01 -37.18
N VAL A 682 12.47 48.05 -36.54
CA VAL A 682 11.44 47.10 -37.05
C VAL A 682 10.28 47.00 -36.03
N ILE A 683 9.05 46.66 -36.46
CA ILE A 683 7.89 46.43 -35.55
C ILE A 683 7.40 44.98 -35.61
N THR A 684 7.43 44.29 -34.47
CA THR A 684 6.98 42.89 -34.31
C THR A 684 6.03 42.76 -33.12
N VAL A 685 4.90 42.07 -33.29
CA VAL A 685 4.08 41.54 -32.16
C VAL A 685 4.49 40.10 -31.90
N THR A 686 4.75 39.77 -30.63
CA THR A 686 4.98 38.42 -30.15
C THR A 686 3.91 38.11 -29.11
N ALA A 687 3.05 37.13 -29.41
CA ALA A 687 2.00 36.64 -28.53
C ALA A 687 1.96 35.10 -28.58
N PRO A 688 1.55 34.42 -27.49
CA PRO A 688 1.44 32.96 -27.47
C PRO A 688 0.41 32.48 -28.50
N GLN A 689 0.67 31.36 -29.19
CA GLN A 689 -0.26 30.82 -30.19
C GLN A 689 -1.50 30.21 -29.54
N THR A 690 -1.35 29.62 -28.35
CA THR A 690 -2.42 29.04 -27.56
C THR A 690 -2.32 29.47 -26.10
N LEU A 691 -3.46 29.59 -25.43
CA LEU A 691 -3.59 29.70 -23.98
C LEU A 691 -4.62 28.67 -23.51
N GLU A 692 -4.19 27.71 -22.70
CA GLU A 692 -5.08 26.69 -22.14
C GLU A 692 -5.03 26.75 -20.62
N GLY A 693 -6.19 26.69 -19.97
CA GLY A 693 -6.28 26.82 -18.51
C GLY A 693 -7.68 26.54 -17.96
N THR A 694 -7.77 26.44 -16.65
CA THR A 694 -9.04 26.20 -15.94
C THR A 694 -9.89 27.46 -15.83
N GLU A 695 -11.20 27.29 -15.70
CA GLU A 695 -12.14 28.40 -15.54
C GLU A 695 -11.76 29.37 -14.41
N LEU A 696 -11.97 30.67 -14.65
CA LEU A 696 -11.60 31.77 -13.76
C LEU A 696 -10.10 31.89 -13.42
N ALA A 697 -9.24 31.00 -13.93
CA ALA A 697 -7.80 31.13 -13.77
C ALA A 697 -7.29 32.40 -14.46
N THR A 698 -6.28 33.01 -13.86
CA THR A 698 -5.54 34.12 -14.46
C THR A 698 -4.28 33.56 -15.10
N LEU A 699 -4.22 33.54 -16.43
CA LEU A 699 -3.06 33.09 -17.18
C LEU A 699 -2.11 34.27 -17.43
N GLU A 700 -0.85 34.09 -17.07
CA GLU A 700 0.22 35.01 -17.47
C GLU A 700 0.53 34.85 -18.96
N ALA A 701 0.36 35.92 -19.71
CA ALA A 701 0.65 35.98 -21.13
C ALA A 701 1.62 37.14 -21.41
N THR A 702 2.90 36.82 -21.59
CA THR A 702 3.88 37.79 -22.12
C THR A 702 3.53 38.07 -23.58
N MET A 703 2.85 39.19 -23.83
CA MET A 703 2.54 39.70 -25.16
C MET A 703 3.32 40.99 -25.37
N SER A 704 4.46 40.88 -26.03
CA SER A 704 5.30 42.04 -26.36
C SER A 704 4.96 42.58 -27.75
N VAL A 705 5.04 43.89 -27.87
CA VAL A 705 5.18 44.56 -29.15
C VAL A 705 6.51 45.29 -29.09
N ALA A 706 7.45 44.84 -29.93
CA ALA A 706 8.73 45.47 -30.11
C ALA A 706 8.66 46.31 -31.39
N SER A 707 8.38 47.60 -31.25
CA SER A 707 8.97 48.58 -32.17
C SER A 707 10.40 48.80 -31.67
N GLU A 708 11.39 48.36 -32.45
CA GLU A 708 12.82 48.48 -32.12
C GLU A 708 13.29 49.95 -32.03
N ASN A 709 12.45 50.96 -31.73
CA ASN A 709 12.93 52.34 -31.55
C ASN A 709 12.07 53.37 -30.81
N THR A 710 10.96 52.96 -30.20
CA THR A 710 9.98 53.90 -29.64
C THR A 710 9.35 53.30 -28.39
N THR A 711 9.00 54.11 -27.40
CA THR A 711 8.14 53.69 -26.29
C THR A 711 6.79 53.24 -26.86
N VAL A 712 6.56 51.93 -26.92
CA VAL A 712 5.37 51.40 -27.58
C VAL A 712 4.13 51.64 -26.72
N SER A 713 3.18 52.37 -27.27
CA SER A 713 1.90 52.66 -26.63
C SER A 713 0.79 51.80 -27.25
N GLU A 714 0.34 50.81 -26.46
CA GLU A 714 -0.88 50.01 -26.65
C GLU A 714 -0.78 48.82 -27.64
N LEU A 715 -0.95 47.61 -27.09
CA LEU A 715 -1.51 46.48 -27.84
C LEU A 715 -3.04 46.61 -27.86
N HIS A 716 -3.65 46.42 -29.03
CA HIS A 716 -5.09 46.41 -29.18
C HIS A 716 -5.62 44.97 -29.35
N PHE A 717 -6.64 44.63 -28.57
CA PHE A 717 -7.22 43.29 -28.46
C PHE A 717 -8.65 43.24 -29.01
N SER A 718 -8.94 42.28 -29.87
CA SER A 718 -10.30 42.02 -30.39
C SER A 718 -10.70 40.58 -30.10
N ALA A 719 -11.71 40.40 -29.24
CA ALA A 719 -12.10 39.09 -28.70
C ALA A 719 -13.57 39.06 -28.22
N GLU A 720 -14.52 39.48 -29.07
CA GLU A 720 -15.94 39.67 -28.70
C GLU A 720 -16.56 38.47 -27.95
N ALA A 721 -16.38 37.24 -28.45
CA ALA A 721 -16.91 36.03 -27.82
C ALA A 721 -16.26 35.71 -26.46
N PHE A 722 -14.98 36.00 -26.28
CA PHE A 722 -14.25 35.78 -25.02
C PHE A 722 -14.75 36.74 -23.93
N PHE A 723 -14.89 38.02 -24.27
CA PHE A 723 -15.41 39.04 -23.36
C PHE A 723 -16.91 38.80 -23.04
N ALA A 724 -17.71 38.36 -24.01
CA ALA A 724 -19.12 38.02 -23.80
C ALA A 724 -19.33 36.82 -22.85
N ALA A 725 -18.39 35.86 -22.82
CA ALA A 725 -18.37 34.77 -21.85
C ALA A 725 -17.92 35.19 -20.43
N GLY A 726 -17.47 36.44 -20.25
CA GLY A 726 -16.97 36.99 -18.98
C GLY A 726 -15.45 36.93 -18.81
N GLY A 727 -14.71 36.48 -19.83
CA GLY A 727 -13.24 36.52 -19.85
C GLY A 727 -12.72 37.97 -19.91
N LYS A 728 -11.48 38.20 -19.49
CA LYS A 728 -10.86 39.53 -19.46
C LYS A 728 -9.39 39.45 -19.86
N VAL A 729 -8.91 40.50 -20.52
CA VAL A 729 -7.48 40.76 -20.68
C VAL A 729 -7.17 42.04 -19.90
N THR A 730 -6.27 41.96 -18.92
CA THR A 730 -5.83 43.09 -18.09
C THR A 730 -4.30 43.12 -18.04
N GLY A 731 -3.70 44.18 -17.48
CA GLY A 731 -2.25 44.40 -17.53
C GLY A 731 -1.84 45.32 -18.68
N SER A 732 -0.56 45.30 -19.04
CA SER A 732 0.07 46.25 -19.96
C SER A 732 1.38 45.70 -20.52
N VAL A 733 1.70 46.05 -21.77
CA VAL A 733 2.90 45.57 -22.49
C VAL A 733 4.16 45.56 -21.60
N PRO A 734 4.90 44.43 -21.50
CA PRO A 734 4.67 43.14 -22.17
C PRO A 734 3.78 42.16 -21.39
N ASN A 735 3.35 42.47 -20.16
CA ASN A 735 2.74 41.49 -19.24
C ASN A 735 1.22 41.67 -19.18
N TYR A 736 0.50 40.69 -19.74
CA TYR A 736 -0.96 40.65 -19.71
C TYR A 736 -1.47 39.45 -18.92
N HIS A 737 -2.48 39.71 -18.09
CA HIS A 737 -3.22 38.73 -17.33
C HIS A 737 -4.49 38.38 -18.11
N VAL A 738 -4.57 37.15 -18.63
CA VAL A 738 -5.75 36.65 -19.34
C VAL A 738 -6.61 35.86 -18.35
N ILE A 739 -7.63 36.50 -17.81
CA ILE A 739 -8.59 35.89 -16.87
C ILE A 739 -9.62 35.12 -17.70
N LEU A 740 -9.66 33.80 -17.53
CA LEU A 740 -10.56 32.93 -18.27
C LEU A 740 -12.02 33.05 -17.79
N PRO A 741 -13.02 32.91 -18.67
CA PRO A 741 -14.43 32.87 -18.28
C PRO A 741 -14.76 31.63 -17.41
N ALA A 742 -15.98 31.60 -16.88
CA ALA A 742 -16.53 30.38 -16.26
C ALA A 742 -16.74 29.29 -17.33
N TRP A 743 -16.51 28.02 -16.97
CA TRP A 743 -16.71 26.91 -17.91
C TRP A 743 -18.21 26.61 -18.11
N GLN A 744 -18.59 26.27 -19.34
CA GLN A 744 -19.97 26.07 -19.76
C GLN A 744 -20.20 24.63 -20.23
N ALA A 745 -21.01 23.85 -19.51
CA ALA A 745 -21.27 22.44 -19.84
C ALA A 745 -21.84 22.24 -21.25
N ASP A 746 -22.82 23.07 -21.63
CA ASP A 746 -23.52 23.01 -22.93
C ASP A 746 -23.01 24.09 -23.92
N GLY A 747 -21.85 24.70 -23.66
CA GLY A 747 -21.34 25.87 -24.38
C GLY A 747 -20.00 25.66 -25.10
N SER A 748 -19.60 26.64 -25.92
CA SER A 748 -18.27 26.64 -26.55
C SER A 748 -17.22 27.18 -25.60
N ASN A 749 -16.36 26.30 -25.09
CA ASN A 749 -15.23 26.67 -24.21
C ASN A 749 -13.93 26.94 -25.00
N ARG A 750 -14.06 27.36 -26.27
CA ARG A 750 -12.96 27.78 -27.14
C ARG A 750 -13.26 29.17 -27.71
N TYR A 751 -12.26 30.04 -27.69
CA TYR A 751 -12.33 31.46 -28.06
C TYR A 751 -11.05 31.89 -28.78
N ALA A 752 -11.09 32.96 -29.56
CA ALA A 752 -9.91 33.55 -30.18
C ALA A 752 -9.75 35.02 -29.76
N ILE A 753 -8.50 35.43 -29.52
CA ILE A 753 -8.10 36.82 -29.25
C ILE A 753 -7.18 37.27 -30.38
N LEU A 754 -7.57 38.29 -31.14
CA LEU A 754 -6.67 38.94 -32.11
C LEU A 754 -5.91 40.08 -31.42
N VAL A 755 -4.59 40.11 -31.63
CA VAL A 755 -3.64 41.05 -31.04
C VAL A 755 -2.96 41.85 -32.15
N THR A 756 -2.92 43.18 -32.02
CA THR A 756 -2.22 44.09 -32.94
C THR A 756 -1.42 45.12 -32.16
N GLY A 757 -0.23 45.50 -32.64
CA GLY A 757 0.64 46.49 -32.01
C GLY A 757 0.78 47.74 -32.86
N LYS A 758 0.92 48.90 -32.20
CA LYS A 758 1.17 50.19 -32.85
C LYS A 758 2.24 50.97 -32.09
N ASP A 759 3.12 51.67 -32.81
CA ASP A 759 4.05 52.61 -32.18
C ASP A 759 3.43 54.00 -31.93
N ALA A 760 4.15 54.84 -31.19
CA ALA A 760 3.73 56.20 -30.85
C ALA A 760 3.71 57.18 -32.05
N GLN A 761 4.06 56.70 -33.25
CA GLN A 761 4.11 57.43 -34.51
C GLN A 761 3.04 56.93 -35.50
N GLY A 762 2.28 55.89 -35.14
CA GLY A 762 1.15 55.35 -35.89
C GLY A 762 1.48 54.19 -36.82
N ASN A 763 2.71 53.68 -36.82
CA ASN A 763 3.09 52.48 -37.58
C ASN A 763 2.52 51.24 -36.87
N ALA A 764 1.99 50.27 -37.63
CA ALA A 764 1.28 49.11 -37.09
C ALA A 764 1.91 47.78 -37.53
N SER A 765 1.75 46.74 -36.70
CA SER A 765 2.11 45.37 -37.03
C SER A 765 1.02 44.66 -37.87
N GLU A 766 1.38 43.54 -38.47
CA GLU A 766 0.41 42.50 -38.84
C GLU A 766 -0.28 41.93 -37.57
N PRO A 767 -1.51 41.40 -37.67
CA PRO A 767 -2.23 40.82 -36.54
C PRO A 767 -1.74 39.41 -36.19
N VAL A 768 -1.77 39.08 -34.89
CA VAL A 768 -1.49 37.73 -34.36
C VAL A 768 -2.72 37.19 -33.63
N THR A 769 -3.09 35.94 -33.91
CA THR A 769 -4.20 35.26 -33.21
C THR A 769 -3.67 34.42 -32.04
N VAL A 770 -4.38 34.48 -30.91
CA VAL A 770 -4.20 33.63 -29.73
C VAL A 770 -5.45 32.78 -29.55
N GLU A 771 -5.33 31.46 -29.66
CA GLU A 771 -6.43 30.51 -29.44
C GLU A 771 -6.53 30.18 -27.94
N VAL A 772 -7.70 30.38 -27.33
CA VAL A 772 -7.94 30.22 -25.89
C VAL A 772 -8.90 29.06 -25.63
N THR A 773 -8.46 28.06 -24.87
CA THR A 773 -9.29 26.91 -24.47
C THR A 773 -9.48 26.88 -22.94
N VAL A 774 -10.72 26.79 -22.49
CA VAL A 774 -11.08 26.76 -21.07
C VAL A 774 -11.49 25.34 -20.66
N SER A 775 -10.82 24.78 -19.65
CA SER A 775 -11.22 23.56 -18.98
C SER A 775 -12.03 23.84 -17.71
N GLN A 776 -12.83 22.88 -17.27
CA GLN A 776 -13.51 22.96 -15.98
C GLN A 776 -12.48 22.87 -14.84
N ALA A 777 -12.68 23.61 -13.76
CA ALA A 777 -11.75 23.55 -12.62
C ALA A 777 -11.82 22.17 -11.94
N PRO A 778 -10.69 21.51 -11.63
CA PRO A 778 -10.69 20.23 -10.93
C PRO A 778 -11.13 20.40 -9.47
N LEU A 779 -11.83 19.39 -8.95
CA LEU A 779 -12.11 19.20 -7.53
C LEU A 779 -11.25 18.04 -7.02
N THR A 780 -10.15 18.36 -6.34
CA THR A 780 -9.23 17.37 -5.78
C THR A 780 -9.52 17.14 -4.30
N LEU A 781 -9.31 15.90 -3.86
CA LEU A 781 -9.40 15.46 -2.47
C LEU A 781 -8.27 14.45 -2.25
N SER A 782 -7.39 14.71 -1.30
CA SER A 782 -6.25 13.84 -0.98
C SER A 782 -5.94 13.82 0.51
N ALA A 783 -5.42 12.70 1.00
CA ALA A 783 -4.88 12.54 2.35
C ALA A 783 -3.89 11.35 2.33
N GLU A 784 -3.22 11.11 3.45
CA GLU A 784 -2.59 9.79 3.68
C GLU A 784 -3.67 8.72 3.75
N SER A 785 -3.53 7.66 2.95
CA SER A 785 -4.53 6.59 2.84
C SER A 785 -4.33 5.46 3.86
N GLY A 786 -3.15 5.32 4.46
CA GLY A 786 -2.89 4.35 5.52
C GLY A 786 -3.28 4.90 6.89
N VAL A 787 -4.38 4.43 7.46
CA VAL A 787 -4.91 4.94 8.74
C VAL A 787 -4.85 3.84 9.80
N THR A 788 -3.72 3.72 10.48
CA THR A 788 -3.50 2.69 11.53
C THR A 788 -3.77 3.26 12.92
N GLY A 789 -4.44 2.50 13.78
CA GLY A 789 -4.59 2.85 15.20
C GLY A 789 -5.15 1.71 16.06
N VAL A 790 -5.07 1.90 17.38
CA VAL A 790 -5.50 0.90 18.38
C VAL A 790 -7.02 0.81 18.47
N GLU A 791 -7.57 -0.38 18.72
CA GLU A 791 -9.01 -0.58 18.96
C GLU A 791 -9.63 0.43 19.94
N GLY A 792 -10.81 0.97 19.58
CA GLY A 792 -11.51 1.99 20.38
C GLY A 792 -10.86 3.38 20.44
N SER A 793 -9.66 3.58 19.89
CA SER A 793 -9.04 4.92 19.78
C SER A 793 -9.66 5.75 18.64
N THR A 794 -9.29 7.03 18.54
CA THR A 794 -9.74 7.92 17.45
C THR A 794 -8.56 8.30 16.57
N ALA A 795 -8.52 7.77 15.35
CA ALA A 795 -7.60 8.24 14.31
C ALA A 795 -8.13 9.56 13.71
N VAL A 796 -7.23 10.46 13.32
CA VAL A 796 -7.58 11.79 12.79
C VAL A 796 -6.99 11.95 11.39
N VAL A 797 -7.85 12.12 10.39
CA VAL A 797 -7.45 12.31 8.99
C VAL A 797 -7.78 13.74 8.57
N THR A 798 -6.75 14.51 8.24
CA THR A 798 -6.87 15.89 7.74
C THR A 798 -6.62 15.89 6.23
N PRO A 799 -7.66 15.94 5.39
CA PRO A 799 -7.49 15.97 3.95
C PRO A 799 -7.05 17.35 3.44
N THR A 800 -6.28 17.34 2.36
CA THR A 800 -6.12 18.50 1.47
C THR A 800 -7.24 18.48 0.43
N VAL A 801 -7.87 19.63 0.19
CA VAL A 801 -9.02 19.75 -0.73
C VAL A 801 -8.91 21.02 -1.54
N GLU A 802 -8.77 20.90 -2.86
CA GLU A 802 -8.71 22.05 -3.77
C GLU A 802 -10.06 22.18 -4.48
N SER A 803 -10.73 23.33 -4.28
CA SER A 803 -12.03 23.62 -4.88
C SER A 803 -12.20 25.12 -5.10
N LEU A 804 -12.33 25.52 -6.37
CA LEU A 804 -12.57 26.91 -6.78
C LEU A 804 -13.84 27.52 -6.16
N TYR A 805 -14.86 26.68 -5.90
CA TYR A 805 -16.16 27.09 -5.34
C TYR A 805 -16.27 26.80 -3.83
N GLY A 806 -15.33 26.06 -3.27
CA GLY A 806 -15.33 25.54 -1.90
C GLY A 806 -16.37 24.44 -1.68
N ILE A 807 -16.15 23.64 -0.64
CA ILE A 807 -16.95 22.45 -0.35
C ILE A 807 -18.34 22.81 0.19
N ALA A 808 -19.33 22.00 -0.19
CA ALA A 808 -20.71 22.04 0.31
C ALA A 808 -21.01 20.87 1.26
N ARG A 809 -20.46 19.67 0.98
CA ARG A 809 -20.54 18.49 1.85
C ARG A 809 -19.43 17.48 1.53
N TYR A 810 -19.26 16.49 2.40
CA TYR A 810 -18.57 15.25 2.09
C TYR A 810 -19.56 14.08 2.04
N GLU A 811 -19.26 13.08 1.23
CA GLU A 811 -20.00 11.82 1.12
C GLU A 811 -19.06 10.69 1.56
N ILE A 812 -19.51 9.85 2.50
CA ILE A 812 -18.65 8.90 3.24
C ILE A 812 -19.26 7.49 3.19
N GLU A 813 -18.63 6.60 2.44
CA GLU A 813 -19.01 5.19 2.33
C GLU A 813 -18.07 4.36 3.22
N ALA A 814 -18.63 3.77 4.29
CA ALA A 814 -17.87 3.05 5.31
C ALA A 814 -18.64 1.84 5.88
N PRO A 815 -19.23 0.97 5.03
CA PRO A 815 -20.18 -0.06 5.49
C PRO A 815 -19.54 -1.09 6.42
N ALA A 816 -18.37 -1.63 6.04
CA ALA A 816 -17.65 -2.62 6.85
C ALA A 816 -17.21 -2.04 8.20
N PHE A 817 -16.53 -0.88 8.18
CA PHE A 817 -16.09 -0.14 9.36
C PHE A 817 -17.23 0.11 10.36
N LYS A 818 -18.38 0.59 9.86
CA LYS A 818 -19.57 0.85 10.69
C LYS A 818 -20.21 -0.44 11.22
N SER A 819 -20.20 -1.53 10.45
CA SER A 819 -20.71 -2.83 10.91
C SER A 819 -19.86 -3.48 12.00
N ALA A 820 -18.55 -3.21 12.03
CA ALA A 820 -17.64 -3.60 13.12
C ALA A 820 -17.79 -2.72 14.38
N GLY A 821 -18.58 -1.65 14.33
CA GLY A 821 -18.80 -0.71 15.44
C GLY A 821 -17.97 0.58 15.37
N GLY A 822 -17.21 0.80 14.29
CA GLY A 822 -16.47 2.03 14.05
C GLY A 822 -17.38 3.22 13.69
N ALA A 823 -16.98 4.43 14.06
CA ALA A 823 -17.71 5.66 13.76
C ALA A 823 -16.82 6.66 13.01
N VAL A 824 -17.40 7.38 12.05
CA VAL A 824 -16.71 8.46 11.31
C VAL A 824 -17.48 9.75 11.53
N GLU A 825 -16.89 10.67 12.28
CA GLU A 825 -17.39 12.04 12.44
C GLU A 825 -16.59 12.99 11.53
N GLN A 826 -17.27 14.00 10.97
CA GLN A 826 -16.66 15.00 10.10
C GLN A 826 -16.89 16.38 10.71
N LYS A 827 -15.82 17.15 10.88
CA LYS A 827 -15.89 18.49 11.47
C LYS A 827 -14.86 19.42 10.81
N ASP A 828 -15.32 20.57 10.32
CA ASP A 828 -14.48 21.66 9.78
C ASP A 828 -13.49 21.24 8.66
N GLY A 829 -13.71 20.08 8.04
CA GLY A 829 -12.86 19.47 7.00
C GLY A 829 -12.12 18.22 7.46
N VAL A 830 -11.92 18.06 8.77
CA VAL A 830 -11.21 16.93 9.40
C VAL A 830 -12.17 15.75 9.61
N PHE A 831 -11.66 14.53 9.47
CA PHE A 831 -12.37 13.29 9.82
C PHE A 831 -11.80 12.69 11.10
N HIS A 832 -12.68 12.35 12.05
CA HIS A 832 -12.37 11.62 13.27
C HIS A 832 -12.95 10.21 13.13
N LEU A 833 -12.07 9.21 13.07
CA LEU A 833 -12.41 7.80 12.91
C LEU A 833 -12.24 7.10 14.25
N THR A 834 -13.34 6.92 14.99
CA THR A 834 -13.37 6.06 16.18
C THR A 834 -13.31 4.62 15.72
N LEU A 835 -12.22 3.93 16.04
CA LEU A 835 -11.90 2.60 15.55
C LEU A 835 -12.75 1.52 16.28
N PRO A 836 -13.20 0.46 15.58
CA PRO A 836 -13.92 -0.65 16.20
C PRO A 836 -13.04 -1.44 17.18
N GLY A 837 -13.64 -2.45 17.83
CA GLY A 837 -12.89 -3.46 18.59
C GLY A 837 -12.07 -4.36 17.66
N TYR A 838 -10.92 -4.87 18.14
CA TYR A 838 -10.09 -5.80 17.38
C TYR A 838 -10.74 -7.19 17.30
N GLU A 839 -10.93 -7.72 16.10
CA GLU A 839 -11.52 -9.04 15.85
C GLU A 839 -10.43 -10.12 15.78
N ILE A 840 -10.45 -11.07 16.71
CA ILE A 840 -9.45 -12.14 16.79
C ILE A 840 -9.60 -13.09 15.58
N GLY A 841 -8.59 -13.12 14.71
CA GLY A 841 -8.61 -13.86 13.44
C GLY A 841 -9.44 -13.21 12.33
N GLY A 842 -9.83 -11.93 12.49
CA GLY A 842 -10.41 -11.10 11.44
C GLY A 842 -9.32 -10.30 10.70
N GLU A 843 -9.65 -9.78 9.51
CA GLU A 843 -8.69 -8.99 8.72
C GLU A 843 -8.31 -7.66 9.39
N ASN A 844 -9.16 -7.13 10.28
CA ASN A 844 -9.01 -5.85 10.97
C ASN A 844 -8.68 -4.64 10.06
N ARG A 845 -9.06 -4.76 8.79
CA ARG A 845 -8.87 -3.75 7.72
C ARG A 845 -10.22 -3.35 7.19
N TYR A 846 -10.48 -2.04 7.16
CA TYR A 846 -11.77 -1.49 6.80
C TYR A 846 -11.60 -0.37 5.77
N PRO A 847 -12.07 -0.55 4.52
CA PRO A 847 -12.09 0.55 3.56
C PRO A 847 -13.11 1.61 3.99
N VAL A 848 -12.68 2.87 3.95
CA VAL A 848 -13.51 4.05 4.18
C VAL A 848 -13.29 5.00 3.00
N THR A 849 -14.28 5.07 2.10
CA THR A 849 -14.25 5.92 0.92
C THR A 849 -14.83 7.29 1.25
N VAL A 850 -14.12 8.36 0.88
CA VAL A 850 -14.57 9.74 1.05
C VAL A 850 -14.63 10.45 -0.31
N ARG A 851 -15.68 11.23 -0.55
CA ARG A 851 -15.79 12.16 -1.68
C ARG A 851 -16.10 13.55 -1.17
N ALA A 852 -15.48 14.56 -1.76
CA ALA A 852 -15.86 15.96 -1.56
C ALA A 852 -16.91 16.36 -2.61
N VAL A 853 -17.89 17.17 -2.22
CA VAL A 853 -18.86 17.77 -3.15
C VAL A 853 -18.83 19.28 -2.99
N ASP A 854 -18.58 20.00 -4.09
CA ASP A 854 -18.49 21.46 -4.07
C ASP A 854 -19.86 22.15 -4.15
N LYS A 855 -19.86 23.49 -4.06
CA LYS A 855 -21.08 24.31 -4.16
C LYS A 855 -21.68 24.42 -5.58
N LYS A 856 -21.04 23.85 -6.61
CA LYS A 856 -21.62 23.65 -7.95
C LYS A 856 -22.26 22.25 -8.12
N GLY A 857 -21.96 21.32 -7.22
CA GLY A 857 -22.38 19.92 -7.31
C GLY A 857 -21.39 19.02 -8.06
N MET A 858 -20.16 19.47 -8.32
CA MET A 858 -19.08 18.58 -8.74
C MET A 858 -18.72 17.64 -7.58
N VAL A 859 -18.44 16.38 -7.89
CA VAL A 859 -18.01 15.35 -6.93
C VAL A 859 -16.56 14.97 -7.23
N SER A 860 -15.73 14.85 -6.20
CA SER A 860 -14.32 14.48 -6.34
C SER A 860 -14.12 13.03 -6.81
N ALA A 861 -12.90 12.72 -7.25
CA ALA A 861 -12.39 11.35 -7.19
C ALA A 861 -12.52 10.80 -5.74
N PRO A 862 -12.72 9.48 -5.55
CA PRO A 862 -12.77 8.90 -4.21
C PRO A 862 -11.38 8.93 -3.56
N LEU A 863 -11.33 9.39 -2.33
CA LEU A 863 -10.22 9.18 -1.41
C LEU A 863 -10.50 7.88 -0.64
N GLU A 864 -9.75 6.83 -0.97
CA GLU A 864 -9.85 5.53 -0.30
C GLU A 864 -8.91 5.51 0.92
N LEU A 865 -9.48 5.41 2.13
CA LEU A 865 -8.73 5.21 3.36
C LEU A 865 -8.74 3.72 3.71
N ASN A 866 -7.56 3.13 3.89
CA ASN A 866 -7.33 1.78 4.38
C ASN A 866 -7.14 1.84 5.90
N VAL A 867 -8.24 1.70 6.65
CA VAL A 867 -8.23 1.81 8.11
C VAL A 867 -7.82 0.47 8.73
N VAL A 868 -6.72 0.45 9.47
CA VAL A 868 -6.15 -0.76 10.09
C VAL A 868 -6.26 -0.66 11.60
N VAL A 869 -6.90 -1.66 12.22
CA VAL A 869 -7.10 -1.70 13.67
C VAL A 869 -6.09 -2.63 14.31
N THR A 870 -5.30 -2.13 15.26
CA THR A 870 -4.35 -2.91 16.05
C THR A 870 -4.92 -3.22 17.43
N THR A 871 -4.44 -4.31 18.03
CA THR A 871 -4.80 -4.67 19.41
C THR A 871 -4.26 -3.68 20.44
N ARG A 872 -4.97 -3.52 21.56
CA ARG A 872 -4.53 -2.74 22.73
C ARG A 872 -3.41 -3.39 23.54
N LEU A 873 -3.00 -4.61 23.19
CA LEU A 873 -1.97 -5.37 23.93
C LEU A 873 -0.53 -4.93 23.61
N LEU A 874 -0.34 -4.01 22.65
CA LEU A 874 0.95 -3.49 22.22
C LEU A 874 0.99 -1.96 22.35
N ASN A 875 2.18 -1.42 22.60
CA ASN A 875 2.43 0.02 22.67
C ASN A 875 2.48 0.67 21.27
N THR A 876 2.71 1.99 21.21
CA THR A 876 2.78 2.75 19.95
C THR A 876 3.91 2.33 19.01
N SER A 877 4.92 1.63 19.52
CA SER A 877 6.03 1.05 18.73
C SER A 877 5.77 -0.40 18.32
N GLY A 878 4.57 -0.93 18.60
CA GLY A 878 4.20 -2.32 18.31
C GLY A 878 4.76 -3.35 19.29
N GLN A 879 5.37 -2.93 20.42
CA GLN A 879 6.01 -3.84 21.38
C GLN A 879 5.14 -4.11 22.63
N CYS A 880 5.46 -5.18 23.36
CA CYS A 880 4.86 -5.46 24.67
C CYS A 880 5.45 -4.54 25.75
N SER A 881 4.66 -4.20 26.78
CA SER A 881 5.19 -3.49 27.96
C SER A 881 6.25 -4.32 28.70
N VAL A 882 5.90 -5.58 29.03
CA VAL A 882 6.84 -6.62 29.48
C VAL A 882 6.30 -8.02 29.15
N VAL A 883 7.12 -8.85 28.52
CA VAL A 883 6.72 -10.24 28.18
C VAL A 883 6.75 -11.09 29.46
N GLY A 884 5.62 -11.71 29.81
CA GLY A 884 5.43 -12.47 31.06
C GLY A 884 4.91 -11.67 32.27
N GLY A 885 4.66 -10.37 32.09
CA GLY A 885 4.09 -9.49 33.13
C GLY A 885 5.05 -9.24 34.29
N GLY A 886 4.50 -8.88 35.45
CA GLY A 886 5.27 -8.50 36.63
C GLY A 886 5.73 -7.04 36.56
N SER A 887 6.96 -6.78 36.99
CA SER A 887 7.54 -5.44 36.99
C SER A 887 7.60 -4.87 35.57
N GLY A 888 7.11 -3.65 35.37
CA GLY A 888 7.01 -3.01 34.06
C GLY A 888 5.73 -3.33 33.25
N TYR A 889 4.78 -4.09 33.80
CA TYR A 889 3.48 -4.27 33.13
C TYR A 889 2.61 -3.02 33.24
N GLU A 890 2.25 -2.41 32.10
CA GLU A 890 1.50 -1.15 32.07
C GLU A 890 -0.02 -1.33 32.31
N GLY A 891 -0.57 -2.52 32.04
CA GLY A 891 -2.00 -2.79 32.16
C GLY A 891 -2.50 -3.07 33.59
N GLN A 892 -1.70 -2.77 34.61
CA GLN A 892 -2.02 -3.01 36.02
C GLN A 892 -3.29 -2.25 36.46
N ILE A 893 -4.05 -2.84 37.39
CA ILE A 893 -5.22 -2.20 37.99
C ILE A 893 -4.76 -1.45 39.24
N ASP A 894 -4.73 -0.11 39.17
CA ASP A 894 -4.47 0.72 40.35
C ASP A 894 -5.59 0.53 41.39
N LYS A 895 -5.22 -0.06 42.53
CA LYS A 895 -6.09 -0.28 43.70
C LYS A 895 -6.73 1.00 44.24
N ALA A 896 -6.10 2.17 44.06
CA ALA A 896 -6.66 3.46 44.48
C ALA A 896 -7.70 4.02 43.49
N SER A 897 -7.74 3.53 42.24
CA SER A 897 -8.65 4.00 41.18
C SER A 897 -10.01 3.30 41.15
N VAL A 898 -10.18 2.19 41.89
CA VAL A 898 -11.39 1.35 41.86
C VAL A 898 -12.00 1.13 43.25
N ASP A 899 -13.33 1.12 43.31
CA ASP A 899 -14.09 0.70 44.49
C ASP A 899 -14.08 -0.84 44.58
N TYR A 900 -13.30 -1.38 45.52
CA TYR A 900 -12.97 -2.81 45.60
C TYR A 900 -13.39 -3.44 46.94
N GLN A 901 -13.60 -4.76 46.93
CA GLN A 901 -13.75 -5.57 48.15
C GLN A 901 -12.55 -6.50 48.32
N GLU A 902 -11.99 -6.58 49.53
CA GLU A 902 -10.78 -7.38 49.81
C GLU A 902 -11.13 -8.83 50.18
N ALA A 903 -10.41 -9.80 49.64
CA ALA A 903 -10.47 -11.20 50.04
C ALA A 903 -9.08 -11.71 50.48
N ARG A 904 -9.01 -12.32 51.67
CA ARG A 904 -7.79 -12.96 52.22
C ARG A 904 -7.94 -14.46 52.48
N ASP A 905 -9.12 -15.01 52.19
CA ASP A 905 -9.46 -16.41 52.40
C ASP A 905 -10.49 -16.91 51.36
N TYR A 906 -10.62 -18.23 51.22
CA TYR A 906 -11.51 -18.85 50.24
C TYR A 906 -13.00 -18.58 50.50
N ALA A 907 -13.46 -18.51 51.76
CA ALA A 907 -14.87 -18.27 52.05
C ALA A 907 -15.30 -16.85 51.66
N THR A 908 -14.45 -15.86 51.95
CA THR A 908 -14.63 -14.46 51.51
C THR A 908 -14.56 -14.34 49.99
N LEU A 909 -13.55 -14.93 49.35
CA LEU A 909 -13.41 -14.93 47.88
C LEU A 909 -14.60 -15.62 47.19
N LYS A 910 -15.10 -16.73 47.75
CA LYS A 910 -16.29 -17.43 47.26
C LYS A 910 -17.54 -16.57 47.39
N ALA A 911 -17.77 -15.92 48.53
CA ALA A 911 -18.93 -15.06 48.74
C ALA A 911 -18.92 -13.84 47.80
N LEU A 912 -17.75 -13.23 47.56
CA LEU A 912 -17.63 -12.09 46.65
C LEU A 912 -17.87 -12.49 45.19
N THR A 913 -17.28 -13.59 44.72
CA THR A 913 -17.52 -14.11 43.36
C THR A 913 -18.97 -14.58 43.16
N ASP A 914 -19.56 -15.26 44.15
CA ASP A 914 -20.98 -15.64 44.16
C ASP A 914 -21.92 -14.42 44.18
N SER A 915 -21.54 -13.30 44.78
CA SER A 915 -22.34 -12.07 44.74
C SER A 915 -22.22 -11.33 43.39
N GLY A 916 -21.12 -11.51 42.66
CA GLY A 916 -20.79 -10.72 41.46
C GLY A 916 -20.21 -9.34 41.81
N ALA A 917 -19.40 -9.25 42.87
CA ALA A 917 -18.73 -8.02 43.28
C ALA A 917 -17.80 -7.53 42.15
N ARG A 918 -18.01 -6.30 41.67
CA ARG A 918 -17.37 -5.77 40.45
C ARG A 918 -15.83 -5.80 40.48
N TYR A 919 -15.22 -5.42 41.60
CA TYR A 919 -13.77 -5.47 41.80
C TYR A 919 -13.46 -6.22 43.11
N ILE A 920 -12.72 -7.31 43.00
CA ILE A 920 -12.27 -8.15 44.11
C ILE A 920 -10.75 -8.09 44.14
N TYR A 921 -10.19 -7.47 45.18
CA TYR A 921 -8.74 -7.40 45.37
C TYR A 921 -8.29 -8.53 46.30
N ILE A 922 -7.24 -9.24 45.91
CA ILE A 922 -6.54 -10.24 46.72
C ILE A 922 -5.15 -9.66 47.06
N PRO A 923 -4.82 -9.43 48.33
CA PRO A 923 -3.52 -8.87 48.72
C PRO A 923 -2.33 -9.72 48.32
N GLY A 924 -1.23 -9.10 47.87
CA GLY A 924 0.00 -9.81 47.47
C GLY A 924 0.59 -10.75 48.51
N ASP A 925 0.32 -10.49 49.80
CA ASP A 925 0.75 -11.31 50.94
C ASP A 925 -0.18 -12.51 51.25
N ALA A 926 -1.30 -12.66 50.54
CA ALA A 926 -2.27 -13.71 50.80
C ALA A 926 -1.96 -15.02 50.05
N GLU A 927 -1.95 -16.12 50.79
CA GLU A 927 -2.02 -17.48 50.26
C GLU A 927 -3.39 -18.08 50.54
N ILE A 928 -4.08 -18.56 49.49
CA ILE A 928 -5.43 -19.12 49.60
C ILE A 928 -5.46 -20.51 48.94
N GLU A 929 -5.75 -21.55 49.73
CA GLU A 929 -6.07 -22.87 49.21
C GLU A 929 -7.49 -22.87 48.65
N ILE A 930 -7.63 -23.23 47.37
CA ILE A 930 -8.89 -23.39 46.66
C ILE A 930 -9.19 -24.91 46.57
N PRO A 931 -10.35 -25.39 47.03
CA PRO A 931 -10.66 -26.80 47.01
C PRO A 931 -10.77 -27.33 45.58
N MET A 932 -10.21 -28.52 45.30
CA MET A 932 -10.21 -29.14 43.98
C MET A 932 -11.59 -29.75 43.63
N VAL A 933 -12.59 -28.87 43.46
CA VAL A 933 -13.97 -29.21 43.11
C VAL A 933 -14.41 -28.45 41.86
N GLN A 934 -15.42 -28.98 41.16
CA GLN A 934 -15.98 -28.34 39.97
C GLN A 934 -16.53 -26.95 40.30
N SER A 935 -16.05 -25.93 39.59
CA SER A 935 -16.46 -24.54 39.74
C SER A 935 -16.31 -24.02 41.19
N ALA A 936 -15.20 -24.36 41.85
CA ALA A 936 -14.83 -23.86 43.17
C ALA A 936 -14.92 -22.33 43.25
N LEU A 937 -14.59 -21.60 42.17
CA LEU A 937 -15.00 -20.20 41.98
C LEU A 937 -15.77 -20.05 40.66
N PHE A 938 -16.82 -19.22 40.66
CA PHE A 938 -17.54 -18.81 39.45
C PHE A 938 -17.52 -17.28 39.35
N VAL A 939 -16.70 -16.76 38.44
CA VAL A 939 -16.50 -15.33 38.21
C VAL A 939 -17.64 -14.84 37.31
N LYS A 940 -18.63 -14.18 37.91
CA LYS A 940 -19.84 -13.69 37.23
C LYS A 940 -19.56 -12.49 36.32
N SER A 941 -20.34 -12.36 35.25
CA SER A 941 -20.23 -11.25 34.29
C SER A 941 -20.08 -9.87 34.94
N GLY A 942 -19.07 -9.11 34.53
CA GLY A 942 -18.71 -7.80 35.10
C GLY A 942 -17.75 -7.85 36.31
N THR A 943 -17.37 -9.03 36.80
CA THR A 943 -16.41 -9.20 37.91
C THR A 943 -14.96 -9.14 37.42
N THR A 944 -14.13 -8.36 38.11
CA THR A 944 -12.67 -8.37 37.98
C THR A 944 -12.04 -8.84 39.29
N ILE A 945 -11.22 -9.90 39.25
CA ILE A 945 -10.41 -10.35 40.38
C ILE A 945 -8.97 -9.94 40.12
N PHE A 946 -8.31 -9.26 41.06
CA PHE A 946 -6.95 -8.76 40.84
C PHE A 946 -6.06 -8.79 42.08
N SER A 947 -4.75 -8.87 41.84
CA SER A 947 -3.70 -8.70 42.85
C SER A 947 -2.57 -7.84 42.27
N ASP A 948 -1.50 -7.66 43.03
CA ASP A 948 -0.49 -6.61 42.85
C ASP A 948 0.86 -7.11 42.29
N ARG A 949 0.90 -8.28 41.62
CA ARG A 949 2.11 -8.81 40.97
C ARG A 949 2.76 -7.77 40.06
N GLY A 950 4.01 -7.40 40.37
CA GLY A 950 4.79 -6.39 39.67
C GLY A 950 4.75 -4.98 40.28
N ILE A 951 3.85 -4.71 41.23
CA ILE A 951 3.77 -3.42 41.94
C ILE A 951 4.71 -3.47 43.14
N ASN A 952 5.63 -2.50 43.25
CA ASN A 952 6.56 -2.34 44.38
C ASN A 952 7.37 -3.62 44.74
N GLY A 953 7.63 -4.48 43.74
CA GLY A 953 8.35 -5.75 43.92
C GLY A 953 7.50 -6.92 44.43
N SER A 954 6.18 -6.77 44.54
CA SER A 954 5.27 -7.87 44.90
C SER A 954 5.23 -8.98 43.85
N GLU A 955 5.23 -10.23 44.31
CA GLU A 955 4.97 -11.41 43.47
C GLU A 955 3.47 -11.64 43.19
N GLY A 956 2.59 -10.94 43.91
CA GLY A 956 1.14 -11.13 43.89
C GLY A 956 0.64 -12.33 44.69
N ALA A 957 -0.66 -12.33 44.99
CA ALA A 957 -1.33 -13.34 45.80
C ALA A 957 -1.18 -14.74 45.20
N ARG A 958 -1.09 -15.77 46.06
CA ARG A 958 -0.95 -17.17 45.65
C ARG A 958 -2.24 -17.95 45.92
N LEU A 959 -2.99 -18.23 44.86
CA LEU A 959 -4.07 -19.21 44.87
C LEU A 959 -3.48 -20.59 44.57
N ASN A 960 -3.71 -21.59 45.43
CA ASN A 960 -3.19 -22.95 45.22
C ASN A 960 -4.29 -24.01 45.29
N VAL A 961 -4.07 -25.15 44.62
CA VAL A 961 -4.96 -26.30 44.62
C VAL A 961 -4.16 -27.56 44.97
N SER A 962 -4.45 -28.17 46.12
CA SER A 962 -3.76 -29.37 46.59
C SER A 962 -4.04 -30.62 45.74
N TYR A 963 -3.02 -31.47 45.56
CA TYR A 963 -3.18 -32.80 44.97
C TYR A 963 -3.87 -33.76 45.95
N ILE A 964 -5.00 -34.35 45.56
CA ILE A 964 -5.76 -35.25 46.43
C ILE A 964 -5.58 -36.74 46.07
N ASP A 965 -5.71 -37.12 44.79
CA ASP A 965 -5.49 -38.49 44.31
C ASP A 965 -5.35 -38.58 42.77
N GLU A 966 -5.23 -39.82 42.26
CA GLU A 966 -5.15 -40.20 40.84
C GLU A 966 -6.53 -40.37 40.15
N GLN A 967 -7.60 -39.73 40.60
CA GLN A 967 -8.88 -39.77 39.89
C GLN A 967 -8.92 -38.82 38.68
N VAL A 968 -9.66 -39.22 37.64
CA VAL A 968 -9.75 -38.50 36.36
C VAL A 968 -10.76 -37.35 36.44
N TYR A 969 -10.39 -36.28 37.13
CA TYR A 969 -11.24 -35.09 37.29
C TYR A 969 -11.31 -34.26 36.00
N LYS A 970 -12.46 -34.26 35.32
CA LYS A 970 -12.68 -33.54 34.05
C LYS A 970 -13.49 -32.25 34.22
N PHE A 971 -13.05 -31.39 35.15
CA PHE A 971 -13.70 -30.11 35.43
C PHE A 971 -12.70 -28.96 35.63
N PRO A 972 -13.15 -27.71 35.43
CA PRO A 972 -12.44 -26.51 35.89
C PRO A 972 -12.64 -26.24 37.38
N VAL A 973 -11.60 -25.69 38.01
CA VAL A 973 -11.66 -25.15 39.39
C VAL A 973 -12.21 -23.72 39.37
N ILE A 974 -11.75 -22.87 38.44
CA ILE A 974 -12.28 -21.51 38.22
C ILE A 974 -13.06 -21.46 36.90
N VAL A 975 -14.26 -20.90 36.93
CA VAL A 975 -15.09 -20.64 35.74
C VAL A 975 -15.29 -19.14 35.55
N MET A 976 -15.14 -18.63 34.33
CA MET A 976 -15.27 -17.21 33.99
C MET A 976 -16.39 -16.96 32.96
N ASP A 977 -17.29 -16.03 33.28
CA ASP A 977 -18.40 -15.57 32.42
C ASP A 977 -18.02 -14.26 31.67
N SER A 978 -18.92 -13.75 30.82
CA SER A 978 -18.67 -12.65 29.90
C SER A 978 -18.23 -11.34 30.58
N ASN A 979 -17.34 -10.55 29.96
CA ASN A 979 -16.87 -9.27 30.52
C ASN A 979 -16.25 -9.44 31.91
N THR A 980 -15.39 -10.45 32.09
CA THR A 980 -14.65 -10.69 33.34
C THR A 980 -13.15 -10.65 33.13
N ARG A 981 -12.42 -10.31 34.19
CA ARG A 981 -10.96 -10.19 34.17
C ARG A 981 -10.33 -10.86 35.39
N MET A 982 -9.19 -11.53 35.21
CA MET A 982 -8.38 -12.05 36.30
C MET A 982 -6.93 -11.62 36.09
N SER A 983 -6.41 -10.78 36.99
CA SER A 983 -5.13 -10.06 36.81
C SER A 983 -4.15 -10.22 37.97
N GLY A 984 -2.86 -10.39 37.66
CA GLY A 984 -1.79 -10.15 38.64
C GLY A 984 -1.66 -11.20 39.76
N ILE A 985 -2.16 -12.42 39.55
CA ILE A 985 -2.25 -13.49 40.57
C ILE A 985 -1.36 -14.67 40.18
N ARG A 986 -0.78 -15.34 41.19
CA ARG A 986 -0.09 -16.62 41.04
C ARG A 986 -1.07 -17.75 41.31
N TYR A 987 -1.25 -18.66 40.35
CA TYR A 987 -2.28 -19.70 40.38
C TYR A 987 -1.69 -21.10 40.14
N GLU A 988 -1.52 -21.81 41.25
CA GLU A 988 -0.88 -23.12 41.34
C GLU A 988 -1.88 -24.27 41.27
N GLY A 989 -1.74 -25.07 40.21
CA GLY A 989 -2.45 -26.32 40.02
C GLY A 989 -1.77 -27.52 40.71
N PRO A 990 -2.50 -28.64 40.81
CA PRO A 990 -2.16 -29.72 41.74
C PRO A 990 -0.98 -30.60 41.29
N TYR A 991 -0.52 -30.58 40.04
CA TYR A 991 0.51 -31.53 39.58
C TYR A 991 1.43 -30.99 38.48
N LYS A 992 2.74 -30.97 38.78
CA LYS A 992 3.81 -30.42 37.92
C LYS A 992 4.59 -31.48 37.13
N GLY A 993 4.16 -32.74 37.17
CA GLY A 993 4.83 -33.87 36.54
C GLY A 993 4.19 -34.33 35.22
N THR A 994 4.75 -35.40 34.63
CA THR A 994 4.28 -35.96 33.35
C THR A 994 3.27 -37.11 33.50
N THR A 995 3.24 -37.80 34.65
CA THR A 995 2.57 -39.12 34.82
C THR A 995 1.52 -39.14 35.95
N THR A 996 0.43 -38.39 35.79
CA THR A 996 -0.78 -38.49 36.62
C THR A 996 -1.98 -38.91 35.76
N GLU A 997 -2.99 -39.53 36.36
CA GLU A 997 -4.32 -39.73 35.77
C GLU A 997 -5.27 -38.54 36.00
N ASN A 998 -4.90 -37.60 36.88
CA ASN A 998 -5.65 -36.36 37.13
C ASN A 998 -5.69 -35.49 35.86
N THR A 999 -6.85 -34.90 35.57
CA THR A 999 -7.10 -34.08 34.36
C THR A 999 -7.71 -32.71 34.70
N THR A 1000 -7.47 -32.18 35.89
CA THR A 1000 -8.08 -30.91 36.35
C THR A 1000 -7.70 -29.73 35.45
N ILE A 1001 -8.64 -28.81 35.23
CA ILE A 1001 -8.46 -27.56 34.46
C ILE A 1001 -8.38 -26.37 35.43
N GLY A 1002 -7.47 -25.43 35.19
CA GLY A 1002 -7.30 -24.22 36.00
C GLY A 1002 -8.48 -23.25 35.86
N ILE A 1003 -8.53 -22.55 34.73
CA ILE A 1003 -9.58 -21.61 34.33
C ILE A 1003 -10.32 -22.17 33.11
N GLN A 1004 -11.66 -22.10 33.08
CA GLN A 1004 -12.46 -22.35 31.87
C GLN A 1004 -13.52 -21.27 31.65
N THR A 1005 -13.74 -20.86 30.40
CA THR A 1005 -14.80 -19.89 30.07
C THR A 1005 -16.17 -20.55 29.96
N VAL A 1006 -17.24 -19.77 30.20
CA VAL A 1006 -18.63 -20.21 30.03
C VAL A 1006 -18.98 -20.29 28.53
N SER A 1007 -19.63 -21.37 28.11
CA SER A 1007 -20.10 -21.53 26.72
C SER A 1007 -21.07 -20.42 26.33
N GLY A 1008 -20.83 -19.77 25.19
CA GLY A 1008 -21.58 -18.61 24.70
C GLY A 1008 -21.17 -17.26 25.31
N SER A 1009 -20.14 -17.22 26.16
CA SER A 1009 -19.64 -15.97 26.74
C SER A 1009 -18.74 -15.18 25.77
N LYS A 1010 -18.38 -13.95 26.14
CA LYS A 1010 -17.42 -13.12 25.40
C LYS A 1010 -16.70 -12.08 26.25
N ASN A 1011 -15.61 -11.51 25.72
CA ASN A 1011 -14.82 -10.45 26.37
C ASN A 1011 -14.25 -10.91 27.73
N ILE A 1012 -13.36 -11.90 27.72
CA ILE A 1012 -12.76 -12.45 28.95
C ILE A 1012 -11.25 -12.21 28.90
N GLU A 1013 -10.66 -11.75 30.01
CA GLU A 1013 -9.26 -11.31 30.06
C GLU A 1013 -8.52 -12.00 31.22
N VAL A 1014 -7.39 -12.64 30.93
CA VAL A 1014 -6.52 -13.30 31.90
C VAL A 1014 -5.11 -12.79 31.70
N ASP A 1015 -4.62 -11.98 32.64
CA ASP A 1015 -3.43 -11.15 32.40
C ASP A 1015 -2.50 -11.01 33.60
N ASN A 1016 -1.21 -10.73 33.35
CA ASN A 1016 -0.23 -10.54 34.42
C ASN A 1016 -0.15 -11.73 35.40
N MET A 1017 -0.60 -12.93 35.00
CA MET A 1017 -0.69 -14.10 35.86
C MET A 1017 0.66 -14.83 35.92
N GLU A 1018 0.86 -15.65 36.96
CA GLU A 1018 1.77 -16.79 36.90
C GLU A 1018 0.94 -18.07 37.07
N MET A 1019 1.00 -19.02 36.14
CA MET A 1019 0.07 -20.17 36.13
C MET A 1019 0.79 -21.49 35.82
N TRP A 1020 0.76 -22.43 36.77
CA TRP A 1020 1.54 -23.68 36.63
C TRP A 1020 0.92 -24.90 37.29
N GLY A 1021 1.35 -26.10 36.87
CA GLY A 1021 0.95 -27.36 37.51
C GLY A 1021 -0.46 -27.85 37.14
N TRP A 1022 -0.99 -27.43 35.99
CA TRP A 1022 -2.33 -27.78 35.53
C TRP A 1022 -2.34 -29.04 34.66
N PRO A 1023 -3.00 -30.14 35.11
CA PRO A 1023 -2.92 -31.41 34.39
C PRO A 1023 -3.58 -31.39 32.99
N TRP A 1024 -4.72 -30.72 32.81
CA TRP A 1024 -5.31 -30.54 31.48
C TRP A 1024 -4.84 -29.24 30.84
N ALA A 1025 -5.26 -28.09 31.39
CA ALA A 1025 -4.90 -26.78 30.87
C ALA A 1025 -4.90 -25.73 31.98
N ALA A 1026 -3.99 -24.75 31.92
CA ALA A 1026 -4.06 -23.58 32.82
C ALA A 1026 -5.24 -22.68 32.44
N VAL A 1027 -5.42 -22.38 31.14
CA VAL A 1027 -6.61 -21.67 30.61
C VAL A 1027 -7.27 -22.47 29.49
N SER A 1028 -8.59 -22.65 29.59
CA SER A 1028 -9.43 -23.36 28.61
C SER A 1028 -10.52 -22.44 28.06
N VAL A 1029 -10.31 -21.90 26.86
CA VAL A 1029 -11.33 -21.16 26.12
C VAL A 1029 -12.33 -22.14 25.49
N LYS A 1030 -13.60 -22.03 25.87
CA LYS A 1030 -14.65 -22.99 25.53
C LYS A 1030 -15.86 -22.33 24.91
N ASN A 1031 -15.99 -22.44 23.58
CA ASN A 1031 -17.13 -21.90 22.82
C ASN A 1031 -17.44 -20.45 23.23
N THR A 1032 -16.43 -19.59 23.08
CA THR A 1032 -16.34 -18.24 23.64
C THR A 1032 -15.53 -17.39 22.66
N ALA A 1033 -15.99 -16.16 22.39
CA ALA A 1033 -15.27 -15.22 21.52
C ALA A 1033 -14.61 -14.10 22.32
N ASN A 1034 -13.63 -13.41 21.74
CA ASN A 1034 -12.95 -12.27 22.36
C ASN A 1034 -12.34 -12.63 23.73
N VAL A 1035 -11.58 -13.72 23.81
CA VAL A 1035 -10.78 -14.03 25.01
C VAL A 1035 -9.35 -13.58 24.82
N ARG A 1036 -8.78 -12.90 25.80
CA ARG A 1036 -7.39 -12.46 25.82
C ARG A 1036 -6.64 -13.15 26.95
N VAL A 1037 -5.51 -13.79 26.64
CA VAL A 1037 -4.61 -14.38 27.64
C VAL A 1037 -3.22 -13.80 27.40
N HIS A 1038 -2.79 -12.85 28.23
CA HIS A 1038 -1.63 -12.02 27.88
C HIS A 1038 -0.73 -11.65 29.04
N HIS A 1039 0.49 -11.21 28.73
CA HIS A 1039 1.44 -10.68 29.71
C HIS A 1039 1.62 -11.64 30.92
N SER A 1040 1.50 -12.96 30.72
CA SER A 1040 1.49 -13.94 31.81
C SER A 1040 2.64 -14.93 31.68
N PHE A 1041 3.12 -15.45 32.81
CA PHE A 1041 4.12 -16.52 32.85
C PHE A 1041 3.42 -17.87 33.09
N ILE A 1042 3.27 -18.67 32.04
CA ILE A 1042 2.47 -19.89 32.05
C ILE A 1042 3.41 -21.08 31.90
N HIS A 1043 3.62 -21.86 32.96
CA HIS A 1043 4.71 -22.84 32.97
C HIS A 1043 4.43 -24.19 33.64
N SER A 1044 5.30 -25.19 33.40
CA SER A 1044 5.27 -26.51 34.05
C SER A 1044 3.95 -27.30 33.91
N ASN A 1045 3.13 -26.99 32.90
CA ASN A 1045 1.90 -27.72 32.59
C ASN A 1045 2.24 -28.90 31.66
N ILE A 1046 2.88 -29.94 32.21
CA ILE A 1046 3.66 -30.92 31.44
C ILE A 1046 3.05 -32.34 31.37
N LYS A 1047 1.79 -32.53 31.80
CA LYS A 1047 1.13 -33.84 31.83
C LYS A 1047 1.11 -34.51 30.45
N SER A 1048 1.56 -35.76 30.37
CA SER A 1048 1.46 -36.56 29.15
C SER A 1048 0.01 -36.70 28.67
N GLY A 1049 -0.20 -36.53 27.37
CA GLY A 1049 -1.49 -36.56 26.69
C GLY A 1049 -2.31 -35.27 26.77
N LEU A 1050 -2.03 -34.36 27.71
CA LEU A 1050 -2.66 -33.04 27.86
C LEU A 1050 -1.57 -31.98 28.10
N GLY A 1051 -1.57 -31.29 29.25
CA GLY A 1051 -0.53 -30.35 29.64
C GLY A 1051 -0.49 -29.10 28.75
N TYR A 1052 -1.56 -28.32 28.77
CA TYR A 1052 -1.70 -27.12 27.93
C TYR A 1052 -1.50 -25.84 28.75
N GLY A 1053 -0.81 -24.84 28.21
CA GLY A 1053 -0.84 -23.48 28.75
C GLY A 1053 -2.21 -22.87 28.51
N VAL A 1054 -2.52 -22.59 27.24
CA VAL A 1054 -3.85 -22.16 26.77
C VAL A 1054 -4.43 -23.18 25.80
N VAL A 1055 -5.73 -23.44 25.85
CA VAL A 1055 -6.44 -24.28 24.86
C VAL A 1055 -7.75 -23.69 24.37
N THR A 1056 -8.00 -23.70 23.06
CA THR A 1056 -9.32 -23.47 22.45
C THR A 1056 -10.02 -24.80 22.18
N GLN A 1057 -11.25 -24.99 22.67
CA GLN A 1057 -11.96 -26.28 22.54
C GLN A 1057 -13.49 -26.21 22.61
N ASN A 1058 -14.19 -27.15 21.96
CA ASN A 1058 -15.64 -27.33 21.86
C ASN A 1058 -16.37 -26.39 20.86
N GLY A 1059 -15.70 -26.07 19.74
CA GLY A 1059 -16.23 -25.25 18.63
C GLY A 1059 -16.33 -23.76 18.98
N ASN A 1060 -16.35 -22.87 17.97
CA ASN A 1060 -16.57 -21.43 18.11
C ASN A 1060 -15.78 -20.78 19.27
N ALA A 1061 -14.49 -21.10 19.40
CA ALA A 1061 -13.64 -20.65 20.50
C ALA A 1061 -12.46 -19.84 19.96
N THR A 1062 -12.47 -18.51 20.18
CA THR A 1062 -11.40 -17.61 19.72
C THR A 1062 -10.61 -16.97 20.85
N ALA A 1063 -9.28 -17.01 20.74
CA ALA A 1063 -8.36 -16.51 21.76
C ALA A 1063 -7.20 -15.69 21.15
N GLU A 1064 -6.89 -14.56 21.77
CA GLU A 1064 -5.73 -13.72 21.49
C GLU A 1064 -4.73 -13.93 22.62
N ILE A 1065 -3.56 -14.46 22.29
CA ILE A 1065 -2.61 -15.00 23.24
C ILE A 1065 -1.28 -14.30 23.02
N ALA A 1066 -0.97 -13.28 23.82
CA ALA A 1066 0.10 -12.34 23.47
C ALA A 1066 0.98 -11.90 24.64
N CYS A 1067 2.24 -11.55 24.37
CA CYS A 1067 3.18 -11.07 25.39
C CYS A 1067 3.40 -12.04 26.56
N ASN A 1068 3.11 -13.34 26.41
CA ASN A 1068 3.32 -14.32 27.48
C ASN A 1068 4.74 -14.89 27.45
N VAL A 1069 5.21 -15.39 28.59
CA VAL A 1069 6.31 -16.37 28.61
C VAL A 1069 5.70 -17.73 28.87
N PHE A 1070 6.00 -18.69 28.00
CA PHE A 1070 5.66 -20.10 28.14
C PHE A 1070 6.93 -20.89 28.41
N ASP A 1071 6.92 -21.75 29.44
CA ASP A 1071 8.04 -22.66 29.70
C ASP A 1071 7.55 -24.01 30.23
N SER A 1072 8.24 -25.11 29.92
CA SER A 1072 7.93 -26.43 30.49
C SER A 1072 6.46 -26.86 30.31
N ASN A 1073 5.81 -26.47 29.22
CA ASN A 1073 4.45 -26.91 28.87
C ASN A 1073 4.50 -28.04 27.84
N ARG A 1074 3.55 -28.98 27.88
CA ARG A 1074 3.49 -30.01 26.83
C ARG A 1074 3.00 -29.40 25.50
N HIS A 1075 2.00 -28.53 25.55
CA HIS A 1075 1.69 -27.52 24.54
C HIS A 1075 1.62 -26.15 25.24
N ALA A 1076 2.34 -25.14 24.76
CA ALA A 1076 2.15 -23.75 25.21
C ALA A 1076 0.74 -23.26 24.84
N ILE A 1077 0.34 -23.48 23.59
CA ILE A 1077 -0.99 -23.19 23.05
C ILE A 1077 -1.48 -24.41 22.28
N ALA A 1078 -2.75 -24.77 22.47
CA ALA A 1078 -3.42 -25.85 21.76
C ALA A 1078 -4.80 -25.44 21.22
N GLY A 1079 -5.25 -26.08 20.14
CA GLY A 1079 -6.65 -26.07 19.71
C GLY A 1079 -7.15 -27.49 19.46
N SER A 1080 -8.44 -27.76 19.70
CA SER A 1080 -9.02 -29.11 19.53
C SER A 1080 -9.36 -29.45 18.08
N GLY A 1081 -9.47 -28.44 17.23
CA GLY A 1081 -9.66 -28.54 15.78
C GLY A 1081 -11.10 -28.42 15.30
N GLN A 1082 -12.07 -28.15 16.18
CA GLN A 1082 -13.49 -28.10 15.78
C GLN A 1082 -13.84 -26.80 15.04
N SER A 1083 -14.92 -26.83 14.27
CA SER A 1083 -15.40 -25.69 13.49
C SER A 1083 -15.53 -24.40 14.33
N GLY A 1084 -15.01 -23.30 13.80
CA GLY A 1084 -14.97 -22.00 14.48
C GLY A 1084 -13.95 -21.85 15.61
N GLU A 1085 -13.11 -22.84 15.91
CA GLU A 1085 -11.98 -22.68 16.85
C GLU A 1085 -10.80 -21.97 16.18
N GLY A 1086 -10.12 -21.07 16.89
CA GLY A 1086 -8.88 -20.48 16.38
C GLY A 1086 -8.20 -19.60 17.40
N TYR A 1087 -6.93 -19.28 17.16
CA TYR A 1087 -6.21 -18.35 18.02
C TYR A 1087 -5.20 -17.51 17.23
N ALA A 1088 -5.03 -16.26 17.69
CA ALA A 1088 -3.95 -15.39 17.29
C ALA A 1088 -2.90 -15.38 18.41
N ALA A 1089 -1.68 -15.80 18.10
CA ALA A 1089 -0.57 -15.89 19.03
C ALA A 1089 0.57 -14.97 18.56
N HIS A 1090 0.89 -13.93 19.33
CA HIS A 1090 1.95 -12.99 18.96
C HIS A 1090 2.77 -12.44 20.12
N HIS A 1091 4.05 -12.13 19.87
CA HIS A 1091 4.98 -11.62 20.88
C HIS A 1091 5.08 -12.51 22.14
N ASN A 1092 4.86 -13.82 22.02
CA ASN A 1092 5.12 -14.74 23.13
C ASN A 1092 6.57 -15.23 23.06
N LEU A 1093 7.20 -15.36 24.22
CA LEU A 1093 8.46 -16.09 24.38
C LEU A 1093 8.14 -17.53 24.78
N VAL A 1094 8.68 -18.50 24.06
CA VAL A 1094 8.45 -19.93 24.24
C VAL A 1094 9.78 -20.62 24.54
N LEU A 1095 9.99 -20.99 25.80
CA LEU A 1095 11.18 -21.65 26.34
C LEU A 1095 10.99 -23.18 26.38
N ASN A 1096 12.10 -23.92 26.33
CA ASN A 1096 12.09 -25.39 26.18
C ASN A 1096 12.61 -26.18 27.39
N ASN A 1097 12.37 -25.74 28.63
CA ASN A 1097 12.75 -26.52 29.82
C ASN A 1097 11.84 -27.74 30.07
N GLY A 1098 10.84 -27.99 29.21
CA GLY A 1098 9.98 -29.18 29.24
C GLY A 1098 10.62 -30.47 28.71
N GLU A 1099 11.86 -30.39 28.20
CA GLU A 1099 12.65 -31.51 27.66
C GLU A 1099 11.84 -32.44 26.72
N ARG A 1100 11.81 -33.75 26.99
CA ARG A 1100 11.03 -34.74 26.23
C ARG A 1100 9.53 -34.75 26.58
N GLY A 1101 9.13 -34.06 27.64
CA GLY A 1101 7.72 -33.83 27.99
C GLY A 1101 7.08 -32.78 27.08
N ALA A 1102 7.87 -31.81 26.60
CA ALA A 1102 7.45 -30.84 25.59
C ALA A 1102 7.14 -31.56 24.26
N TYR A 1103 6.00 -31.21 23.69
CA TYR A 1103 5.58 -31.61 22.34
C TYR A 1103 5.57 -30.35 21.45
N HIS A 1104 4.82 -30.35 20.35
CA HIS A 1104 4.51 -29.12 19.61
C HIS A 1104 4.10 -28.00 20.57
N GLN A 1105 4.70 -26.82 20.49
CA GLN A 1105 4.42 -25.77 21.48
C GLN A 1105 3.16 -24.99 21.11
N PHE A 1106 2.99 -24.58 19.84
CA PHE A 1106 1.70 -24.13 19.32
C PHE A 1106 1.14 -25.23 18.42
N ASP A 1107 -0.03 -25.76 18.73
CA ASP A 1107 -0.60 -26.91 18.03
C ASP A 1107 -2.10 -26.78 17.75
N MET A 1108 -2.51 -27.02 16.49
CA MET A 1108 -3.91 -27.21 16.13
C MET A 1108 -4.16 -28.67 15.79
N HIS A 1109 -4.86 -29.37 16.69
CA HIS A 1109 -5.28 -30.75 16.46
C HIS A 1109 -6.26 -30.82 15.27
N MET A 1110 -6.36 -31.99 14.66
CA MET A 1110 -7.42 -32.29 13.70
C MET A 1110 -8.65 -32.84 14.42
N PHE A 1111 -9.81 -32.25 14.18
CA PHE A 1111 -11.09 -32.84 14.56
C PHE A 1111 -11.46 -33.92 13.52
N ALA A 1112 -10.97 -35.13 13.78
CA ALA A 1112 -11.01 -36.27 12.84
C ALA A 1112 -12.40 -36.68 12.33
N ALA A 1113 -13.48 -36.25 12.99
CA ALA A 1113 -14.86 -36.48 12.51
C ALA A 1113 -15.25 -35.60 11.31
N GLN A 1114 -14.50 -34.53 11.04
CA GLN A 1114 -14.75 -33.56 9.95
C GLN A 1114 -13.50 -33.26 9.11
N ASN A 1115 -12.33 -33.81 9.47
CA ASN A 1115 -11.03 -33.60 8.80
C ASN A 1115 -10.52 -32.14 8.80
N ILE A 1116 -11.08 -31.30 9.68
CA ILE A 1116 -10.68 -29.90 9.87
C ILE A 1116 -9.73 -29.72 11.05
N ALA A 1117 -9.05 -28.58 11.10
CA ALA A 1117 -8.16 -28.14 12.17
C ALA A 1117 -8.48 -26.67 12.52
N GLY A 1118 -9.68 -26.45 13.08
CA GLY A 1118 -10.18 -25.13 13.44
C GLY A 1118 -10.57 -24.27 12.23
N ALA A 1119 -11.01 -23.05 12.50
CA ALA A 1119 -11.23 -22.03 11.50
C ALA A 1119 -9.92 -21.36 11.06
N PHE A 1120 -9.05 -21.00 12.00
CA PHE A 1120 -7.80 -20.30 11.73
C PHE A 1120 -6.76 -20.57 12.82
N MET A 1121 -5.51 -20.24 12.52
CA MET A 1121 -4.45 -20.09 13.50
C MET A 1121 -3.48 -19.03 12.97
N ASP A 1122 -3.26 -17.96 13.73
CA ASP A 1122 -2.35 -16.90 13.34
C ASP A 1122 -1.19 -16.86 14.32
N ILE A 1123 0.04 -17.01 13.81
CA ILE A 1123 1.25 -17.07 14.62
C ILE A 1123 2.25 -16.06 14.06
N THR A 1124 2.36 -14.91 14.70
CA THR A 1124 3.20 -13.80 14.21
C THR A 1124 4.14 -13.27 15.30
N GLN A 1125 5.38 -12.94 14.94
CA GLN A 1125 6.27 -12.19 15.85
C GLN A 1125 6.51 -12.85 17.22
N ASN A 1126 6.57 -14.19 17.30
CA ASN A 1126 6.90 -14.93 18.54
C ASN A 1126 8.38 -15.34 18.57
N TRP A 1127 8.93 -15.49 19.78
CA TRP A 1127 10.28 -15.99 20.02
C TRP A 1127 10.22 -17.44 20.49
N PHE A 1128 10.73 -18.36 19.67
CA PHE A 1128 10.78 -19.80 19.95
C PHE A 1128 12.21 -20.21 20.30
N ASP A 1129 12.53 -20.27 21.60
CA ASP A 1129 13.86 -20.63 22.11
C ASP A 1129 13.93 -22.10 22.55
N PHE A 1130 14.55 -22.95 21.72
CA PHE A 1130 14.46 -24.42 21.83
C PHE A 1130 15.73 -25.12 22.35
N GLY A 1131 16.83 -24.39 22.56
CA GLY A 1131 18.02 -24.87 23.27
C GLY A 1131 18.58 -26.24 22.81
N ARG A 1132 19.21 -26.99 23.72
CA ARG A 1132 19.97 -28.22 23.39
C ARG A 1132 19.17 -29.38 22.82
N TYR A 1133 17.84 -29.37 22.96
CA TYR A 1133 16.97 -30.44 22.46
C TYR A 1133 16.34 -30.09 21.10
N GLY A 1134 16.21 -28.80 20.78
CA GLY A 1134 15.61 -28.33 19.54
C GLY A 1134 14.19 -28.87 19.33
N THR A 1135 13.76 -28.88 18.07
CA THR A 1135 12.56 -29.58 17.62
C THR A 1135 12.77 -31.08 17.36
N SER A 1136 13.90 -31.66 17.79
CA SER A 1136 14.22 -33.08 17.54
C SER A 1136 13.21 -34.08 18.15
N ASN A 1137 12.42 -33.63 19.15
CA ASN A 1137 11.27 -34.37 19.67
C ASN A 1137 9.98 -34.11 18.86
N ARG A 1138 9.68 -32.83 18.57
CA ARG A 1138 8.56 -32.32 17.75
C ARG A 1138 8.79 -30.88 17.27
N SER A 1139 8.20 -30.51 16.13
CA SER A 1139 8.10 -29.15 15.58
C SER A 1139 7.53 -28.11 16.54
N SER A 1140 8.05 -26.87 16.56
CA SER A 1140 7.58 -25.79 17.43
C SER A 1140 6.12 -25.41 17.15
N ILE A 1141 5.73 -25.40 15.87
CA ILE A 1141 4.36 -25.18 15.39
C ILE A 1141 3.87 -26.46 14.69
N GLY A 1142 2.63 -26.89 14.95
CA GLY A 1142 2.04 -28.08 14.32
C GLY A 1142 0.56 -27.93 13.95
N VAL A 1143 0.23 -28.12 12.67
CA VAL A 1143 -1.15 -28.23 12.16
C VAL A 1143 -1.39 -29.65 11.67
N ARG A 1144 -2.48 -30.27 12.13
CA ARG A 1144 -2.72 -31.70 11.92
C ARG A 1144 -3.87 -32.04 10.94
N GLY A 1145 -4.53 -31.03 10.37
CA GLY A 1145 -5.65 -31.14 9.41
C GLY A 1145 -5.92 -29.78 8.74
N GLN A 1146 -7.01 -29.64 7.98
CA GLN A 1146 -7.27 -28.43 7.19
C GLN A 1146 -8.01 -27.32 7.98
N PRO A 1147 -7.50 -26.08 8.09
CA PRO A 1147 -8.25 -24.97 8.68
C PRO A 1147 -9.36 -24.46 7.72
N GLU A 1148 -10.50 -24.03 8.27
CA GLU A 1148 -11.67 -23.65 7.45
C GLU A 1148 -11.49 -22.34 6.66
N ARG A 1149 -10.65 -21.41 7.14
CA ARG A 1149 -10.39 -20.11 6.48
C ARG A 1149 -9.22 -20.15 5.48
N GLY A 1150 -8.62 -21.31 5.25
CA GLY A 1150 -7.46 -21.49 4.36
C GLY A 1150 -6.20 -21.90 5.13
N PRO A 1151 -4.99 -21.71 4.55
CA PRO A 1151 -3.74 -21.93 5.26
C PRO A 1151 -3.60 -21.00 6.49
N ILE A 1152 -2.94 -21.48 7.53
CA ILE A 1152 -2.62 -20.68 8.73
C ILE A 1152 -1.69 -19.50 8.43
N THR A 1153 -1.68 -18.46 9.27
CA THR A 1153 -0.67 -17.39 9.18
C THR A 1153 0.57 -17.76 10.00
N VAL A 1154 1.76 -17.73 9.38
CA VAL A 1154 3.05 -17.88 10.07
C VAL A 1154 4.07 -16.90 9.48
N THR A 1155 4.24 -15.73 10.11
CA THR A 1155 5.17 -14.68 9.64
C THR A 1155 5.97 -14.09 10.80
N ASP A 1156 7.15 -13.57 10.51
CA ASP A 1156 7.93 -12.70 11.43
C ASP A 1156 8.35 -13.35 12.76
N ASN A 1157 8.19 -14.66 12.93
CA ASN A 1157 8.63 -15.36 14.14
C ASN A 1157 10.15 -15.62 14.11
N TRP A 1158 10.77 -15.66 15.28
CA TRP A 1158 12.20 -15.90 15.46
C TRP A 1158 12.42 -17.23 16.19
N PHE A 1159 13.25 -18.11 15.63
CA PHE A 1159 13.56 -19.45 16.17
C PHE A 1159 15.05 -19.57 16.47
N SER A 1160 15.44 -20.05 17.66
CA SER A 1160 16.86 -20.25 18.04
C SER A 1160 17.52 -21.52 17.48
N GLN A 1161 16.92 -22.07 16.42
CA GLN A 1161 17.25 -23.38 15.83
C GLN A 1161 17.08 -23.33 14.31
N ASP A 1162 17.60 -24.35 13.62
CA ASP A 1162 17.38 -24.57 12.20
C ASP A 1162 15.90 -24.77 11.85
N TRP A 1163 15.55 -24.44 10.61
CA TRP A 1163 14.26 -24.81 9.99
C TRP A 1163 14.00 -26.32 10.05
N VAL A 1164 15.05 -27.16 10.01
CA VAL A 1164 14.96 -28.62 10.07
C VAL A 1164 15.94 -29.17 11.11
N VAL A 1165 15.42 -29.77 12.19
CA VAL A 1165 16.22 -30.42 13.22
C VAL A 1165 16.00 -31.93 13.16
N GLY A 1166 16.97 -32.65 12.58
CA GLY A 1166 16.90 -34.10 12.38
C GLY A 1166 15.83 -34.49 11.36
N SER A 1167 14.69 -35.01 11.82
CA SER A 1167 13.54 -35.38 10.98
C SER A 1167 12.32 -34.47 11.16
N GLN A 1168 12.41 -33.44 12.02
CA GLN A 1168 11.33 -32.51 12.30
C GLN A 1168 11.64 -31.15 11.68
N ARG A 1169 10.61 -30.45 11.19
CA ARG A 1169 10.69 -29.06 10.75
C ARG A 1169 10.19 -28.13 11.84
N ALA A 1170 10.57 -26.86 11.86
CA ALA A 1170 10.09 -25.92 12.88
C ALA A 1170 8.56 -25.71 12.83
N VAL A 1171 7.98 -25.71 11.62
CA VAL A 1171 6.53 -25.74 11.35
C VAL A 1171 6.18 -27.05 10.66
N ALA A 1172 5.17 -27.77 11.14
CA ALA A 1172 4.63 -28.99 10.52
C ALA A 1172 3.17 -28.81 10.05
N GLY A 1173 2.86 -29.38 8.89
CA GLY A 1173 1.53 -29.42 8.28
C GLY A 1173 1.60 -29.79 6.79
N GLU A 1174 0.49 -29.68 6.06
CA GLU A 1174 0.48 -29.85 4.59
C GLU A 1174 0.75 -28.50 3.89
N TYR A 1175 1.94 -28.35 3.30
CA TYR A 1175 2.39 -27.10 2.68
C TYR A 1175 1.60 -26.72 1.44
N GLY A 1176 1.11 -25.48 1.40
CA GLY A 1176 0.24 -24.97 0.33
C GLY A 1176 -1.24 -25.26 0.53
N THR A 1177 -1.62 -26.14 1.46
CA THR A 1177 -3.02 -26.49 1.75
C THR A 1177 -3.45 -26.05 3.15
N TRP A 1178 -2.67 -26.40 4.19
CA TRP A 1178 -3.00 -26.14 5.60
C TRP A 1178 -2.02 -25.16 6.25
N VAL A 1179 -0.77 -25.17 5.80
CA VAL A 1179 0.27 -24.21 6.18
C VAL A 1179 0.78 -23.49 4.92
N PRO A 1180 1.32 -22.27 5.01
CA PRO A 1180 1.93 -21.59 3.86
C PRO A 1180 3.05 -22.43 3.26
N THR A 1181 3.48 -22.12 2.03
CA THR A 1181 4.59 -22.86 1.40
C THR A 1181 5.86 -22.75 2.25
N GLU A 1182 6.72 -23.76 2.18
CA GLU A 1182 8.03 -23.74 2.85
C GLU A 1182 8.84 -22.48 2.51
N GLU A 1183 8.79 -22.06 1.24
CA GLU A 1183 9.33 -20.77 0.78
C GLU A 1183 8.69 -19.56 1.47
N SER A 1184 7.35 -19.50 1.58
CA SER A 1184 6.65 -18.40 2.24
C SER A 1184 6.96 -18.28 3.74
N ILE A 1185 7.20 -19.42 4.41
CA ILE A 1185 7.58 -19.44 5.83
C ILE A 1185 9.05 -19.00 5.97
N LEU A 1186 9.95 -19.53 5.14
CA LEU A 1186 11.37 -19.16 5.16
C LEU A 1186 11.65 -17.71 4.73
N ALA A 1187 10.81 -17.12 3.87
CA ALA A 1187 10.95 -15.73 3.44
C ALA A 1187 10.51 -14.70 4.49
N THR A 1188 9.72 -15.12 5.49
CA THR A 1188 9.13 -14.21 6.50
C THR A 1188 9.55 -14.51 7.94
N ASN A 1189 10.06 -15.70 8.25
CA ASN A 1189 10.45 -16.10 9.60
C ASN A 1189 11.97 -16.30 9.69
N GLN A 1190 12.56 -15.99 10.83
CA GLN A 1190 14.01 -15.99 11.05
C GLN A 1190 14.44 -17.21 11.88
N PHE A 1191 15.48 -17.90 11.42
CA PHE A 1191 15.97 -19.16 12.01
C PHE A 1191 17.44 -19.03 12.45
N ASN A 1192 17.87 -19.88 13.39
CA ASN A 1192 19.17 -19.79 14.08
C ASN A 1192 19.43 -18.43 14.77
N VAL A 1193 18.38 -17.83 15.33
CA VAL A 1193 18.43 -16.53 16.02
C VAL A 1193 18.90 -16.71 17.46
N SER A 1194 20.06 -16.13 17.83
CA SER A 1194 20.48 -16.07 19.23
C SER A 1194 19.49 -15.27 20.06
N MET A 1195 19.21 -15.76 21.27
CA MET A 1195 18.36 -15.11 22.27
C MET A 1195 19.22 -14.85 23.51
N ASP A 1196 19.66 -13.61 23.68
CA ASP A 1196 20.59 -13.22 24.73
C ASP A 1196 19.83 -12.52 25.87
N TYR A 1197 19.76 -13.18 27.02
CA TYR A 1197 18.98 -12.72 28.18
C TYR A 1197 19.84 -11.86 29.11
N LEU A 1198 19.60 -10.55 29.12
CA LEU A 1198 20.38 -9.59 29.92
C LEU A 1198 19.58 -9.07 31.12
N ASN A 1199 20.13 -9.27 32.32
CA ASN A 1199 19.64 -8.66 33.56
C ASN A 1199 20.28 -7.27 33.73
N LYS A 1200 19.48 -6.21 33.65
CA LYS A 1200 19.93 -4.80 33.73
C LYS A 1200 19.94 -4.26 35.18
N GLY A 1201 19.62 -5.10 36.17
CA GLY A 1201 19.43 -4.70 37.57
C GLY A 1201 17.98 -4.28 37.85
N ASN A 1202 17.68 -3.94 39.11
CA ASN A 1202 16.38 -3.40 39.55
C ASN A 1202 15.13 -4.18 39.05
N GLN A 1203 15.21 -5.51 38.97
CA GLN A 1203 14.17 -6.41 38.41
C GLN A 1203 13.82 -6.16 36.93
N GLN A 1204 14.68 -5.47 36.17
CA GLN A 1204 14.55 -5.30 34.72
C GLN A 1204 15.43 -6.32 33.98
N CYS A 1205 14.81 -7.10 33.12
CA CYS A 1205 15.48 -8.03 32.21
C CYS A 1205 14.99 -7.81 30.79
N VAL A 1206 15.83 -8.13 29.81
CA VAL A 1206 15.45 -8.13 28.39
C VAL A 1206 15.83 -9.45 27.74
N ILE A 1207 15.13 -9.75 26.65
CA ILE A 1207 15.63 -10.62 25.58
C ILE A 1207 16.17 -9.71 24.47
N ASP A 1208 17.42 -9.91 24.09
CA ASP A 1208 18.04 -9.28 22.92
C ASP A 1208 18.15 -10.32 21.80
N TRP A 1209 17.79 -9.95 20.57
CA TRP A 1209 17.88 -10.82 19.39
C TRP A 1209 18.14 -9.97 18.14
N LEU A 1210 19.06 -10.42 17.28
CA LEU A 1210 19.50 -9.68 16.09
C LEU A 1210 19.97 -8.24 16.43
N SER A 1211 19.15 -7.23 16.16
CA SER A 1211 19.36 -5.82 16.50
C SER A 1211 18.21 -5.24 17.36
N TYR A 1212 17.40 -6.10 17.97
CA TYR A 1212 16.20 -5.75 18.72
C TYR A 1212 16.33 -6.16 20.20
N SER A 1213 15.57 -5.48 21.06
CA SER A 1213 15.50 -5.72 22.50
C SER A 1213 14.05 -5.58 22.97
N GLN A 1214 13.63 -6.41 23.92
CA GLN A 1214 12.28 -6.41 24.49
C GLN A 1214 12.35 -6.71 25.99
N SER A 1215 11.68 -5.91 26.81
CA SER A 1215 11.52 -6.17 28.25
C SER A 1215 10.83 -7.51 28.49
N VAL A 1216 11.42 -8.34 29.34
CA VAL A 1216 10.88 -9.65 29.77
C VAL A 1216 10.89 -9.76 31.29
N ASN A 1217 10.00 -10.58 31.82
CA ASN A 1217 9.95 -10.86 33.26
C ASN A 1217 11.25 -11.57 33.71
N CYS A 1218 12.02 -10.94 34.61
CA CYS A 1218 13.25 -11.54 35.12
C CYS A 1218 13.05 -12.95 35.73
N TYR A 1219 11.92 -13.20 36.39
CA TYR A 1219 11.66 -14.46 37.10
C TYR A 1219 11.34 -15.63 36.15
N SER A 1220 11.04 -15.36 34.88
CA SER A 1220 10.81 -16.41 33.87
C SER A 1220 12.03 -16.76 33.03
N VAL A 1221 13.09 -15.94 33.02
CA VAL A 1221 14.30 -16.17 32.20
C VAL A 1221 15.59 -16.42 33.01
N ASN A 1222 15.58 -16.23 34.34
CA ASN A 1222 16.74 -16.46 35.23
C ASN A 1222 16.56 -17.70 36.14
N ARG A 1223 15.94 -18.79 35.66
CA ARG A 1223 15.68 -20.03 36.43
C ARG A 1223 16.63 -21.16 36.06
#